data_AF-A0A6G1M3F3-F1
#
_entry.id   AF-A0A6G1M3F3-F1
#
_cell.length_a   1.000
_cell.length_b   1.000
_cell.length_c   1.000
_cell.angle_alpha   90.00
_cell.angle_beta   90.00
_cell.angle_gamma   90.00
#
_symmetry.space_group_name_H-M   'P 1'
#
loop_
_entity.id
_entity.type
_entity.pdbx_description
1 polymer ?
#
loop_
_entity_poly.entity_id
_entity_poly.type
_entity_poly.pdbx_seq_one_letter_code
_entity_poly.pdbx_strand_id
1 'polypeptide(L)'
;MHIPRDHFSTAYNRLKRSASGTVPSVLILTSLDVDSLCACRMLTRLLKTDYIPHKLHPVAGYQDLTKANKEFISNNDDLKFLILLGVGGLVDIAEFLELKAGVECWVLESRRPWNLQNIFAGPGGEGFAVVGRDGHVSDEGGVVCWDDGDIGDFLKPEQDAYRRLIEMQEEVGDIEDWNSEDEENDEDEEFAENRRLNNGYGDGPEDTSSSTNSRKRRSSSEDEDEDDEEEEGYSDDDRRRRKRIHSGSSTPDSSPHAYSHLLHIHGPNATGTAGSNTTNANTTLTTAAGDTTSLTVPTTGPSPLTGPALRAQRKNFLQLRRKYNKLLTDYYSTGSTYGEPISSLIYSLASELGREDNDLLWLATIGWEAQQMYGRHMHSFSGDQTLNSLSARSLGVWGVLRDEVRRLNPPTITGGSGGITSNTSLFTRATTAEDYSLRLSPEFRFMLIRHWSLYDSMLHSPYLASKLHLWSEAGKKRLAKLLATMGMSLQQCNQKYVYMDMDLKKGLREKLEVYKARYGLDEIVREGVVRCWGWNGCLSAGDVAVIVGCLLEVGKSGKAKRGAPGFSKSGKKGSGAVSEEDLSAAAAKLEDEEVQESIANFQAAYDAIEDIESLKASLPLAMTLHRSILSAGTALIEKRQIKHLRAYRLAVVKEGPDVATFTNPSALTKLALWLAEAIREQELEKGVGKKKGLPLVVAALNEARGCYIIVGTGVGNVEGWNLEGRKVSMQTEKDKAKEKKKAEKENEKKNKKKSKKGKENNEDGDEEEEEEEEEEDLSDEDSDDSDSDSEDEDEHGRRKVLGRNRFGIAFQEVAGETSARVRIDSFEACVVEVKKDDLAGFLEGLSMKSIVG
;
A
#
# COMPACT_ATOMS: atom_id res chain seq x y z
N MET A 1 15.49 7.64 8.87
CA MET A 1 14.97 8.44 10.00
C MET A 1 13.64 7.83 10.37
N HIS A 2 13.74 6.63 10.94
CA HIS A 2 12.66 5.74 11.33
C HIS A 2 13.19 4.85 12.46
N ILE A 3 12.30 4.32 13.30
CA ILE A 3 12.67 3.41 14.37
C ILE A 3 12.46 1.98 13.85
N PRO A 4 13.53 1.17 13.67
CA PRO A 4 13.35 -0.25 13.38
C PRO A 4 12.80 -0.97 14.62
N ARG A 5 12.17 -2.12 14.40
CA ARG A 5 11.48 -2.90 15.44
C ARG A 5 12.29 -3.06 16.72
N ASP A 6 13.56 -3.48 16.61
CA ASP A 6 14.49 -3.72 17.73
C ASP A 6 14.75 -2.50 18.66
N HIS A 7 14.27 -1.31 18.28
CA HIS A 7 14.44 -0.07 19.02
C HIS A 7 13.13 0.52 19.54
N PHE A 8 11.98 -0.16 19.38
CA PHE A 8 10.69 0.31 19.90
C PHE A 8 10.72 0.52 21.42
N SER A 9 11.25 -0.43 22.17
CA SER A 9 11.42 -0.30 23.63
C SER A 9 12.30 0.89 24.02
N THR A 10 13.35 1.18 23.26
CA THR A 10 14.24 2.33 23.50
C THR A 10 13.52 3.65 23.28
N ALA A 11 12.75 3.76 22.19
CA ALA A 11 11.92 4.93 21.90
C ALA A 11 10.85 5.15 22.98
N TYR A 12 10.18 4.09 23.44
CA TYR A 12 9.20 4.20 24.52
C TYR A 12 9.82 4.66 25.85
N ASN A 13 11.00 4.13 26.20
CA ASN A 13 11.74 4.57 27.39
C ASN A 13 12.21 6.03 27.29
N ARG A 14 12.44 6.56 26.07
CA ARG A 14 12.68 7.99 25.85
C ARG A 14 11.41 8.79 26.15
N LEU A 15 10.29 8.41 25.56
CA LEU A 15 9.00 9.06 25.83
C LEU A 15 8.71 9.11 27.33
N LYS A 16 8.89 7.99 28.03
CA LYS A 16 8.68 7.91 29.48
C LYS A 16 9.57 8.87 30.28
N ARG A 17 10.82 9.08 29.87
CA ARG A 17 11.76 10.00 30.54
C ARG A 17 11.46 11.48 30.25
N SER A 18 10.98 11.77 29.04
CA SER A 18 10.76 13.12 28.57
C SER A 18 9.35 13.67 28.84
N ALA A 19 8.36 12.78 29.00
CA ALA A 19 6.98 13.15 29.28
C ALA A 19 6.83 13.86 30.63
N SER A 20 5.96 14.87 30.67
CA SER A 20 5.64 15.59 31.90
C SER A 20 4.74 14.73 32.80
N GLY A 21 5.04 14.69 34.10
CA GLY A 21 4.23 13.97 35.09
C GLY A 21 2.95 14.70 35.51
N THR A 22 2.82 16.00 35.21
CA THR A 22 1.71 16.85 35.68
C THR A 22 0.85 17.42 34.58
N VAL A 23 1.40 17.57 33.37
CA VAL A 23 0.70 18.14 32.20
C VAL A 23 0.69 17.08 31.10
N PRO A 24 -0.42 16.92 30.35
CA PRO A 24 -0.48 15.97 29.24
C PRO A 24 0.40 16.45 28.06
N SER A 25 1.68 16.12 28.11
CA SER A 25 2.66 16.41 27.05
C SER A 25 2.62 15.39 25.89
N VAL A 26 1.73 14.40 25.96
CA VAL A 26 1.55 13.35 24.95
C VAL A 26 0.14 13.46 24.36
N LEU A 27 0.05 13.65 23.04
CA LEU A 27 -1.20 13.65 22.28
C LEU A 27 -1.23 12.45 21.34
N ILE A 28 -2.29 11.67 21.39
CA ILE A 28 -2.54 10.53 20.50
C ILE A 28 -3.67 10.91 19.54
N LEU A 29 -3.37 10.90 18.24
CA LEU A 29 -4.35 10.99 17.17
C LEU A 29 -4.52 9.63 16.51
N THR A 30 -5.75 9.15 16.38
CA THR A 30 -6.03 7.80 15.85
C THR A 30 -7.09 7.83 14.78
N SER A 31 -6.91 7.07 13.70
CA SER A 31 -7.95 6.91 12.68
C SER A 31 -9.12 6.06 13.16
N LEU A 32 -10.26 6.19 12.48
CA LEU A 32 -11.52 5.51 12.82
C LEU A 32 -11.61 4.10 12.23
N ASP A 33 -10.60 3.27 12.49
CA ASP A 33 -10.57 1.88 12.08
C ASP A 33 -10.29 0.94 13.27
N VAL A 34 -10.63 -0.34 13.09
CA VAL A 34 -10.56 -1.33 14.17
C VAL A 34 -9.11 -1.61 14.60
N ASP A 35 -8.15 -1.61 13.66
CA ASP A 35 -6.74 -1.90 13.96
C ASP A 35 -6.13 -0.75 14.77
N SER A 36 -6.31 0.49 14.32
CA SER A 36 -5.87 1.69 15.05
C SER A 36 -6.55 1.82 16.41
N LEU A 37 -7.84 1.45 16.53
CA LEU A 37 -8.54 1.40 17.81
C LEU A 37 -7.89 0.39 18.78
N CYS A 38 -7.56 -0.82 18.29
CA CYS A 38 -6.86 -1.83 19.09
C CYS A 38 -5.48 -1.34 19.52
N ALA A 39 -4.70 -0.80 18.59
CA ALA A 39 -3.39 -0.21 18.86
C ALA A 39 -3.46 0.91 19.90
N CYS A 40 -4.44 1.81 19.75
CA CYS A 40 -4.70 2.90 20.68
C CYS A 40 -5.03 2.37 22.07
N ARG A 41 -5.88 1.35 22.19
CA ARG A 41 -6.25 0.75 23.48
C ARG A 41 -5.02 0.14 24.18
N MET A 42 -4.17 -0.56 23.43
CA MET A 42 -2.91 -1.11 23.95
C MET A 42 -1.95 -0.02 24.41
N LEU A 43 -1.67 0.98 23.57
CA LEU A 43 -0.74 2.07 23.89
C LEU A 43 -1.20 2.87 25.11
N THR A 44 -2.49 3.21 25.16
CA THR A 44 -3.07 3.93 26.32
C THR A 44 -2.98 3.11 27.61
N ARG A 45 -3.09 1.77 27.56
CA ARG A 45 -2.86 0.88 28.73
C ARG A 45 -1.41 0.93 29.20
N LEU A 46 -0.44 0.91 28.27
CA LEU A 46 0.98 1.04 28.61
C LEU A 46 1.26 2.41 29.27
N LEU A 47 0.80 3.51 28.67
CA LEU A 47 0.97 4.86 29.23
C LEU A 47 0.32 5.03 30.61
N LYS A 48 -0.90 4.49 30.80
CA LYS A 48 -1.58 4.50 32.11
C LYS A 48 -0.80 3.72 33.17
N THR A 49 -0.23 2.59 32.80
CA THR A 49 0.58 1.75 33.71
C THR A 49 1.83 2.50 34.18
N ASP A 50 2.41 3.34 33.33
CA ASP A 50 3.55 4.19 33.66
C ASP A 50 3.17 5.59 34.21
N TYR A 51 1.89 5.82 34.51
CA TYR A 51 1.36 7.09 35.03
C TYR A 51 1.67 8.31 34.14
N ILE A 52 1.67 8.12 32.82
CA ILE A 52 1.94 9.18 31.85
C ILE A 52 0.60 9.86 31.46
N PRO A 53 0.38 11.14 31.81
CA PRO A 53 -0.79 11.89 31.38
C PRO A 53 -0.77 12.06 29.85
N HIS A 54 -1.88 11.74 29.20
CA HIS A 54 -2.00 11.82 27.74
C HIS A 54 -3.41 12.24 27.34
N LYS A 55 -3.51 12.82 26.14
CA LYS A 55 -4.78 13.14 25.49
C LYS A 55 -4.98 12.22 24.30
N LEU A 56 -6.20 11.71 24.13
CA LEU A 56 -6.60 10.90 22.99
C LEU A 56 -7.65 11.66 22.18
N HIS A 57 -7.45 11.78 20.87
CA HIS A 57 -8.40 12.36 19.95
C HIS A 57 -8.54 11.51 18.68
N PRO A 58 -9.69 10.87 18.44
CA PRO A 58 -9.98 10.18 17.18
C PRO A 58 -10.15 11.20 16.05
N VAL A 59 -9.64 10.88 14.86
CA VAL A 59 -9.65 11.77 13.68
C VAL A 59 -10.35 11.06 12.53
N ALA A 60 -11.35 11.71 11.93
CA ALA A 60 -12.14 11.12 10.84
C ALA A 60 -11.48 11.19 9.45
N GLY A 61 -10.69 12.24 9.19
CA GLY A 61 -10.07 12.51 7.90
C GLY A 61 -9.10 13.70 7.98
N TYR A 62 -8.55 14.13 6.85
CA TYR A 62 -7.54 15.19 6.80
C TYR A 62 -8.08 16.57 7.23
N GLN A 63 -9.33 16.93 6.91
CA GLN A 63 -9.95 18.18 7.36
C GLN A 63 -10.12 18.21 8.88
N ASP A 64 -10.49 17.07 9.47
CA ASP A 64 -10.60 16.92 10.92
C ASP A 64 -9.21 16.96 11.57
N LEU A 65 -8.18 16.41 10.90
CA LEU A 65 -6.78 16.54 11.32
C LEU A 65 -6.33 18.01 11.34
N THR A 66 -6.70 18.81 10.34
CA THR A 66 -6.42 20.25 10.32
C THR A 66 -7.11 20.98 11.48
N LYS A 67 -8.35 20.60 11.85
CA LYS A 67 -9.03 21.15 13.02
C LYS A 67 -8.32 20.75 14.32
N ALA A 68 -7.95 19.48 14.46
CA ALA A 68 -7.19 18.97 15.59
C ALA A 68 -5.82 19.66 15.73
N ASN A 69 -5.16 19.99 14.62
CA ASN A 69 -3.92 20.76 14.63
C ASN A 69 -4.12 22.13 15.31
N LYS A 70 -5.13 22.89 14.87
CA LYS A 70 -5.44 24.21 15.43
C LYS A 70 -5.85 24.17 16.90
N GLU A 71 -6.55 23.12 17.31
CA GLU A 71 -7.08 22.99 18.67
C GLU A 71 -6.06 22.45 19.67
N PHE A 72 -5.21 21.50 19.26
CA PHE A 72 -4.41 20.70 20.20
C PHE A 72 -2.89 20.78 20.00
N ILE A 73 -2.42 21.26 18.85
CA ILE A 73 -1.00 21.19 18.47
C ILE A 73 -0.41 22.60 18.35
N SER A 74 -0.91 23.43 17.43
CA SER A 74 -0.24 24.68 17.05
C SER A 74 -0.08 25.69 18.20
N ASN A 75 -1.01 25.69 19.17
CA ASN A 75 -0.98 26.58 20.33
C ASN A 75 -0.61 25.88 21.64
N ASN A 76 -0.02 24.68 21.57
CA ASN A 76 0.28 23.86 22.75
C ASN A 76 1.79 23.76 22.98
N ASP A 77 2.35 24.70 23.74
CA ASP A 77 3.79 24.74 24.04
C ASP A 77 4.23 23.64 25.03
N ASP A 78 3.28 22.99 25.71
CA ASP A 78 3.55 21.86 26.62
C ASP A 78 3.62 20.51 25.86
N LEU A 79 3.24 20.49 24.59
CA LEU A 79 3.26 19.28 23.77
C LEU A 79 4.71 18.87 23.46
N LYS A 80 5.06 17.63 23.79
CA LYS A 80 6.36 17.05 23.47
C LYS A 80 6.27 15.88 22.51
N PHE A 81 5.25 15.05 22.66
CA PHE A 81 5.03 13.87 21.83
C PHE A 81 3.67 13.93 21.16
N LEU A 82 3.67 13.81 19.84
CA LEU A 82 2.50 13.59 19.02
C LEU A 82 2.58 12.16 18.48
N ILE A 83 1.57 11.33 18.71
CA ILE A 83 1.54 9.93 18.24
C ILE A 83 0.37 9.78 17.29
N LEU A 84 0.67 9.47 16.03
CA LEU A 84 -0.28 9.25 14.96
C LEU A 84 -0.45 7.74 14.73
N LEU A 85 -1.66 7.22 14.98
CA LEU A 85 -2.03 5.82 14.77
C LEU A 85 -2.96 5.71 13.55
N GLY A 86 -2.44 5.21 12.43
CA GLY A 86 -3.19 5.07 11.19
C GLY A 86 -3.54 6.41 10.55
N VAL A 87 -2.74 7.44 10.82
CA VAL A 87 -2.95 8.81 10.35
C VAL A 87 -1.65 9.30 9.71
N GLY A 88 -1.76 9.91 8.53
CA GLY A 88 -0.73 10.81 8.01
C GLY A 88 0.46 10.18 7.30
N GLY A 89 0.62 8.85 7.25
CA GLY A 89 1.80 8.24 6.64
C GLY A 89 1.95 8.46 5.12
N LEU A 90 0.88 8.90 4.43
CA LEU A 90 0.85 9.15 2.99
C LEU A 90 1.17 10.61 2.59
N VAL A 91 1.16 11.54 3.54
CA VAL A 91 1.40 12.98 3.31
C VAL A 91 2.63 13.44 4.07
N ASP A 92 3.22 14.57 3.71
CA ASP A 92 4.27 15.18 4.54
C ASP A 92 3.62 15.73 5.82
N ILE A 93 3.90 15.09 6.96
CA ILE A 93 3.26 15.46 8.21
C ILE A 93 3.92 16.66 8.88
N ALA A 94 5.22 16.87 8.65
CA ALA A 94 5.92 18.02 9.19
C ALA A 94 5.35 19.30 8.57
N GLU A 95 5.22 19.30 7.24
CA GLU A 95 4.64 20.42 6.48
C GLU A 95 3.14 20.56 6.78
N PHE A 96 2.37 19.48 6.71
CA PHE A 96 0.90 19.53 6.88
C PHE A 96 0.48 20.07 8.26
N LEU A 97 1.24 19.74 9.32
CA LEU A 97 0.93 20.20 10.67
C LEU A 97 1.64 21.50 11.05
N GLU A 98 2.52 22.04 10.21
CA GLU A 98 3.42 23.14 10.58
C GLU A 98 4.13 22.85 11.91
N LEU A 99 4.72 21.65 12.00
CA LEU A 99 5.18 21.09 13.28
C LEU A 99 6.28 21.96 13.90
N LYS A 100 6.05 22.46 15.11
CA LYS A 100 7.04 23.26 15.86
C LYS A 100 8.29 22.43 16.20
N ALA A 101 9.44 23.10 16.23
CA ALA A 101 10.68 22.53 16.75
C ALA A 101 10.50 22.02 18.19
N GLY A 102 11.15 20.91 18.53
CA GLY A 102 11.06 20.27 19.85
C GLY A 102 9.87 19.32 20.05
N VAL A 103 8.89 19.29 19.14
CA VAL A 103 7.80 18.28 19.17
C VAL A 103 8.24 17.05 18.38
N GLU A 104 8.21 15.88 19.02
CA GLU A 104 8.48 14.60 18.39
C GLU A 104 7.17 13.95 17.92
N CYS A 105 7.04 13.72 16.62
CA CYS A 105 5.85 13.16 15.99
C CYS A 105 6.08 11.71 15.54
N TRP A 106 5.51 10.74 16.24
CA TRP A 106 5.57 9.33 15.90
C TRP A 106 4.47 8.95 14.91
N VAL A 107 4.85 8.35 13.78
CA VAL A 107 3.91 7.87 12.76
C VAL A 107 3.92 6.35 12.73
N LEU A 108 2.78 5.75 13.11
CA LEU A 108 2.55 4.33 12.97
C LEU A 108 1.43 4.12 11.94
N GLU A 109 1.79 3.62 10.77
CA GLU A 109 0.88 3.50 9.64
C GLU A 109 1.07 2.16 8.93
N SER A 110 -0.05 1.53 8.57
CA SER A 110 -0.07 0.32 7.75
C SER A 110 -0.16 0.66 6.27
N ARG A 111 -0.74 1.80 5.88
CA ARG A 111 -0.87 2.21 4.47
C ARG A 111 0.49 2.50 3.81
N ARG A 112 0.56 2.20 2.52
CA ARG A 112 1.73 2.41 1.65
C ARG A 112 1.26 3.00 0.31
N PRO A 113 2.14 3.71 -0.44
CA PRO A 113 3.55 4.01 -0.14
C PRO A 113 3.71 5.02 1.01
N TRP A 114 4.86 4.97 1.69
CA TRP A 114 5.25 6.00 2.66
C TRP A 114 5.49 7.33 1.96
N ASN A 115 5.17 8.44 2.60
CA ASN A 115 5.75 9.71 2.19
C ASN A 115 7.26 9.70 2.50
N LEU A 116 8.10 9.89 1.47
CA LEU A 116 9.55 9.85 1.58
C LEU A 116 10.11 10.96 2.48
N GLN A 117 9.44 12.11 2.58
CA GLN A 117 9.85 13.17 3.51
C GLN A 117 9.73 12.69 4.95
N ASN A 118 8.65 12.01 5.32
CA ASN A 118 8.48 11.49 6.70
C ASN A 118 9.57 10.48 7.12
N ILE A 119 10.16 9.72 6.19
CA ILE A 119 11.11 8.63 6.50
C ILE A 119 12.59 8.98 6.22
N PHE A 120 12.82 9.91 5.29
CA PHE A 120 14.14 10.30 4.79
C PHE A 120 14.45 11.80 4.90
N ALA A 121 13.48 12.68 5.14
CA ALA A 121 13.73 14.06 5.58
C ALA A 121 13.93 14.09 7.10
N GLY A 122 14.76 15.01 7.57
CA GLY A 122 14.99 15.21 9.00
C GLY A 122 13.81 15.92 9.69
N PRO A 123 13.92 16.26 10.99
CA PRO A 123 13.04 17.18 11.67
C PRO A 123 12.97 18.50 10.94
N GLY A 124 11.75 19.00 10.75
CA GLY A 124 11.52 20.39 10.36
C GLY A 124 11.71 20.75 8.89
N GLY A 125 11.92 19.79 7.99
CA GLY A 125 12.05 20.06 6.55
C GLY A 125 13.36 20.74 6.14
N GLU A 126 14.23 21.04 7.11
CA GLU A 126 15.65 21.34 6.91
C GLU A 126 16.42 20.14 7.46
N GLY A 127 17.60 19.81 6.92
CA GLY A 127 18.34 18.62 7.35
C GLY A 127 18.48 18.48 8.88
N PHE A 128 18.72 17.24 9.34
CA PHE A 128 19.19 16.83 10.68
C PHE A 128 18.18 16.31 11.74
N ALA A 129 17.86 15.01 11.69
CA ALA A 129 17.91 14.14 12.89
C ALA A 129 18.21 12.71 12.47
N VAL A 130 19.47 12.36 12.61
CA VAL A 130 19.91 10.98 12.51
C VAL A 130 19.45 10.27 13.79
N VAL A 131 18.62 9.23 13.66
CA VAL A 131 18.67 8.15 14.66
C VAL A 131 20.08 7.57 14.51
N GLY A 132 20.96 7.83 15.48
CA GLY A 132 22.32 7.30 15.46
C GLY A 132 22.29 5.78 15.27
N ARG A 133 23.38 5.18 14.75
CA ARG A 133 23.52 3.71 14.67
C ARG A 133 23.28 2.98 16.00
N ASP A 134 23.30 3.73 17.11
CA ASP A 134 23.11 3.28 18.48
C ASP A 134 21.65 3.46 18.98
N GLY A 135 20.71 3.88 18.12
CA GLY A 135 19.30 4.10 18.48
C GLY A 135 19.00 5.45 19.15
N HIS A 136 19.95 6.40 19.16
CA HIS A 136 19.76 7.72 19.77
C HIS A 136 18.98 8.66 18.83
N VAL A 137 17.82 9.14 19.27
CA VAL A 137 16.95 10.08 18.53
C VAL A 137 17.28 11.51 18.98
N SER A 138 17.45 12.45 18.02
CA SER A 138 17.78 13.87 18.27
C SER A 138 16.81 14.55 19.26
N ASP A 139 17.34 15.43 20.12
CA ASP A 139 16.59 16.24 21.09
C ASP A 139 15.83 17.43 20.46
N GLU A 140 15.97 17.66 19.15
CA GLU A 140 15.37 18.79 18.43
C GLU A 140 13.94 18.53 17.90
N GLY A 141 13.35 17.38 18.21
CA GLY A 141 12.00 16.99 17.75
C GLY A 141 12.00 16.37 16.34
N GLY A 142 10.86 16.38 15.66
CA GLY A 142 10.72 15.92 14.26
C GLY A 142 9.80 14.71 14.05
N VAL A 143 9.59 14.35 12.79
CA VAL A 143 8.78 13.19 12.40
C VAL A 143 9.61 11.92 12.47
N VAL A 144 9.05 10.88 13.08
CA VAL A 144 9.69 9.57 13.27
C VAL A 144 8.70 8.47 12.93
N CYS A 145 8.92 7.78 11.81
CA CYS A 145 8.10 6.63 11.44
C CYS A 145 8.56 5.35 12.16
N TRP A 146 7.60 4.55 12.61
CA TRP A 146 7.89 3.21 13.14
C TRP A 146 7.91 2.22 11.99
N ASP A 147 9.06 1.59 11.77
CA ASP A 147 9.26 0.68 10.64
C ASP A 147 8.83 -0.73 11.03
N ASP A 148 7.90 -1.30 10.26
CA ASP A 148 7.56 -2.72 10.33
C ASP A 148 8.64 -3.60 9.67
N GLY A 149 9.61 -2.98 9.01
CA GLY A 149 10.76 -3.54 8.31
C GLY A 149 10.75 -3.20 6.81
N ASP A 150 9.68 -2.55 6.31
CA ASP A 150 9.52 -2.22 4.89
C ASP A 150 10.59 -1.25 4.42
N ILE A 151 10.94 -0.27 5.26
CA ILE A 151 11.90 0.77 4.89
C ILE A 151 13.29 0.15 4.74
N GLY A 152 13.70 -0.66 5.72
CA GLY A 152 14.99 -1.36 5.70
C GLY A 152 15.15 -2.34 4.53
N ASP A 153 14.08 -3.07 4.17
CA ASP A 153 14.19 -4.15 3.18
C ASP A 153 13.93 -3.70 1.74
N PHE A 154 12.99 -2.77 1.51
CA PHE A 154 12.51 -2.45 0.15
C PHE A 154 12.90 -1.07 -0.35
N LEU A 155 13.13 -0.10 0.54
CA LEU A 155 13.27 1.31 0.17
C LEU A 155 14.71 1.80 0.05
N LYS A 156 15.71 0.91 0.00
CA LYS A 156 17.12 1.30 -0.20
C LYS A 156 17.35 2.08 -1.51
N PRO A 157 16.82 1.64 -2.67
CA PRO A 157 16.99 2.40 -3.92
C PRO A 157 16.39 3.81 -3.85
N GLU A 158 15.20 3.92 -3.27
CA GLU A 158 14.49 5.17 -3.07
C GLU A 158 15.21 6.06 -2.06
N GLN A 159 15.80 5.48 -1.00
CA GLN A 159 16.63 6.19 -0.02
C GLN A 159 17.88 6.80 -0.68
N ASP A 160 18.60 6.00 -1.46
CA ASP A 160 19.82 6.43 -2.15
C ASP A 160 19.50 7.55 -3.15
N ALA A 161 18.40 7.39 -3.91
CA ALA A 161 17.93 8.39 -4.85
C ALA A 161 17.53 9.70 -4.16
N TYR A 162 16.77 9.61 -3.08
CA TYR A 162 16.31 10.77 -2.32
C TYR A 162 17.49 11.54 -1.72
N ARG A 163 18.42 10.85 -1.04
CA ARG A 163 19.60 11.49 -0.47
C ARG A 163 20.46 12.16 -1.53
N ARG A 164 20.68 11.47 -2.66
CA ARG A 164 21.52 12.01 -3.73
C ARG A 164 20.90 13.24 -4.37
N LEU A 165 19.58 13.31 -4.48
CA LEU A 165 18.88 14.50 -4.99
C LEU A 165 19.01 15.70 -4.04
N ILE A 166 18.99 15.49 -2.72
CA ILE A 166 19.25 16.56 -1.74
C ILE A 166 20.69 17.08 -1.87
N GLU A 167 21.68 16.18 -1.85
CA GLU A 167 23.09 16.54 -2.01
C GLU A 167 23.34 17.31 -3.31
N MET A 168 22.70 16.89 -4.40
CA MET A 168 22.76 17.57 -5.69
C MET A 168 22.21 19.00 -5.64
N GLN A 169 21.14 19.24 -4.88
CA GLN A 169 20.54 20.57 -4.72
C GLN A 169 21.47 21.51 -3.93
N GLU A 170 22.14 21.00 -2.89
CA GLU A 170 23.13 21.74 -2.10
C GLU A 170 24.41 22.08 -2.90
N GLU A 171 24.87 21.17 -3.76
CA GLU A 171 26.10 21.34 -4.55
C GLU A 171 25.95 22.37 -5.69
N VAL A 172 24.75 22.53 -6.25
CA VAL A 172 24.53 23.28 -7.51
C VAL A 172 23.61 24.50 -7.35
N GLY A 173 22.91 24.65 -6.22
CA GLY A 173 21.93 25.72 -6.00
C GLY A 173 20.61 25.49 -6.76
N ASP A 174 19.64 26.42 -6.63
CA ASP A 174 18.35 26.32 -7.33
C ASP A 174 18.55 26.45 -8.85
N ILE A 175 18.43 25.31 -9.53
CA ILE A 175 18.69 25.08 -10.97
C ILE A 175 17.61 25.71 -11.90
N GLU A 176 16.67 26.51 -11.39
CA GLU A 176 15.71 27.22 -12.26
C GLU A 176 16.40 28.13 -13.30
N ASP A 177 17.65 28.52 -13.04
CA ASP A 177 18.50 29.34 -13.92
C ASP A 177 19.16 28.57 -15.08
N TRP A 178 18.99 27.24 -15.16
CA TRP A 178 19.69 26.39 -16.14
C TRP A 178 18.80 25.91 -17.28
N ASN A 179 17.48 26.05 -17.16
CA ASN A 179 16.52 25.71 -18.21
C ASN A 179 16.42 26.79 -19.31
N SER A 180 17.08 27.94 -19.16
CA SER A 180 16.88 29.07 -20.06
C SER A 180 17.86 29.16 -21.24
N GLU A 181 18.88 28.30 -21.35
CA GLU A 181 19.95 28.53 -22.34
C GLU A 181 20.28 27.39 -23.33
N ASP A 182 19.76 26.16 -23.23
CA ASP A 182 20.27 25.05 -24.10
C ASP A 182 19.21 24.06 -24.64
N GLU A 183 17.93 24.41 -24.74
CA GLU A 183 16.92 23.53 -25.38
C GLU A 183 16.99 23.50 -26.93
N GLU A 184 17.82 24.32 -27.57
CA GLU A 184 17.85 24.41 -29.04
C GLU A 184 18.81 23.42 -29.75
N ASN A 185 19.56 22.57 -29.04
CA ASN A 185 20.61 21.73 -29.66
C ASN A 185 20.54 20.21 -29.39
N ASP A 186 19.68 19.75 -28.48
CA ASP A 186 19.72 18.35 -28.02
C ASP A 186 18.98 17.37 -28.96
N GLU A 187 18.08 17.83 -29.84
CA GLU A 187 17.38 16.95 -30.80
C GLU A 187 18.27 16.51 -31.98
N ASP A 188 19.31 17.28 -32.32
CA ASP A 188 20.18 17.01 -33.47
C ASP A 188 21.32 16.02 -33.15
N GLU A 189 21.76 15.93 -31.88
CA GLU A 189 22.84 15.01 -31.48
C GLU A 189 22.35 13.56 -31.31
N GLU A 190 21.12 13.35 -30.78
CA GLU A 190 20.55 12.00 -30.62
C GLU A 190 20.26 11.33 -31.98
N PHE A 191 19.90 12.12 -33.00
CA PHE A 191 19.73 11.66 -34.38
C PHE A 191 21.06 11.35 -35.08
N ALA A 192 22.16 12.00 -34.68
CA ALA A 192 23.50 11.78 -35.22
C ALA A 192 24.18 10.55 -34.61
N GLU A 193 23.93 10.25 -33.33
CA GLU A 193 24.53 9.12 -32.61
C GLU A 193 23.93 7.78 -33.04
N ASN A 194 22.62 7.72 -33.26
CA ASN A 194 21.93 6.55 -33.81
C ASN A 194 22.38 6.18 -35.23
N ARG A 195 22.88 7.15 -36.02
CA ARG A 195 23.41 6.89 -37.36
C ARG A 195 24.85 6.35 -37.36
N ARG A 196 25.61 6.58 -36.28
CA ARG A 196 26.99 6.09 -36.13
C ARG A 196 27.05 4.64 -35.63
N LEU A 197 26.05 4.19 -34.87
CA LEU A 197 25.97 2.83 -34.35
C LEU A 197 25.59 1.79 -35.40
N ASN A 198 24.96 2.20 -36.52
CA ASN A 198 24.40 1.26 -37.49
C ASN A 198 25.33 0.90 -38.67
N ASN A 199 26.61 1.31 -38.66
CA ASN A 199 27.48 1.22 -39.84
C ASN A 199 28.90 0.68 -39.60
N GLY A 200 29.06 -0.23 -38.63
CA GLY A 200 30.37 -0.75 -38.24
C GLY A 200 30.47 -2.27 -38.16
N TYR A 201 30.28 -3.00 -39.27
CA TYR A 201 30.81 -4.37 -39.40
C TYR A 201 31.21 -4.67 -40.85
N GLY A 202 32.48 -5.03 -41.03
CA GLY A 202 33.03 -5.65 -42.24
C GLY A 202 34.20 -4.90 -42.85
N ASP A 203 35.43 -5.19 -42.43
CA ASP A 203 36.40 -5.87 -43.31
C ASP A 203 37.67 -6.30 -42.56
N GLY A 204 38.15 -7.51 -42.85
CA GLY A 204 39.45 -8.04 -42.43
C GLY A 204 40.42 -8.06 -43.63
N PRO A 205 41.76 -8.09 -43.43
CA PRO A 205 42.70 -7.59 -44.43
C PRO A 205 43.32 -8.67 -45.33
N GLU A 206 44.10 -8.16 -46.31
CA GLU A 206 45.06 -8.81 -47.23
C GLU A 206 44.48 -9.16 -48.63
N ASP A 207 45.10 -8.86 -49.78
CA ASP A 207 46.44 -8.36 -50.06
C ASP A 207 46.57 -7.94 -51.55
N THR A 208 47.70 -7.31 -51.89
CA THR A 208 48.34 -7.20 -53.23
C THR A 208 48.05 -6.02 -54.19
N SER A 209 49.03 -5.12 -54.20
CA SER A 209 49.77 -4.54 -55.35
C SER A 209 49.09 -3.94 -56.61
N SER A 210 49.48 -2.68 -56.82
CA SER A 210 49.95 -2.06 -58.07
C SER A 210 48.95 -1.33 -58.99
N SER A 211 49.10 0.00 -58.98
CA SER A 211 49.16 0.94 -60.12
C SER A 211 48.36 0.62 -61.40
N THR A 212 47.46 1.52 -61.80
CA THR A 212 47.70 2.56 -62.83
C THR A 212 46.41 3.23 -63.31
N ASN A 213 46.58 4.48 -63.78
CA ASN A 213 45.65 5.38 -64.44
C ASN A 213 44.68 4.78 -65.49
N SER A 214 43.51 5.41 -65.61
CA SER A 214 42.96 6.07 -66.82
C SER A 214 41.43 5.83 -66.97
N ARG A 215 40.62 6.89 -66.83
CA ARG A 215 39.96 7.67 -67.90
C ARG A 215 38.92 6.92 -68.76
N LYS A 216 37.73 7.57 -68.77
CA LYS A 216 36.84 7.91 -69.90
C LYS A 216 35.70 6.93 -70.29
N ARG A 217 34.48 7.49 -70.16
CA ARG A 217 33.41 7.67 -71.19
C ARG A 217 32.69 6.39 -71.69
N ARG A 218 31.45 6.39 -72.19
CA ARG A 218 30.24 7.24 -72.32
C ARG A 218 29.30 6.43 -73.26
N SER A 219 28.01 6.78 -73.30
CA SER A 219 26.98 6.54 -74.36
C SER A 219 26.37 5.12 -74.45
N SER A 220 25.03 4.97 -74.32
CA SER A 220 23.94 5.12 -75.35
C SER A 220 23.62 3.73 -75.94
N SER A 221 22.42 3.30 -76.33
CA SER A 221 21.11 3.89 -76.69
C SER A 221 20.08 2.75 -76.84
N GLU A 222 18.77 3.10 -76.87
CA GLU A 222 17.66 2.63 -77.78
C GLU A 222 17.34 1.12 -77.86
N ASP A 223 16.14 0.60 -78.14
CA ASP A 223 14.73 1.02 -78.23
C ASP A 223 13.92 -0.30 -78.49
N GLU A 224 12.59 -0.17 -78.58
CA GLU A 224 11.57 -1.05 -79.20
C GLU A 224 10.61 -1.85 -78.26
N ASP A 225 9.40 -1.26 -78.10
CA ASP A 225 8.03 -1.75 -78.44
C ASP A 225 7.58 -3.16 -77.95
N GLU A 226 6.34 -3.45 -77.51
CA GLU A 226 5.00 -3.08 -77.98
C GLU A 226 3.91 -3.57 -76.95
N ASP A 227 2.86 -2.76 -76.73
CA ASP A 227 1.43 -2.99 -76.38
C ASP A 227 0.91 -4.20 -75.54
N ASP A 228 0.16 -3.94 -74.45
CA ASP A 228 -1.33 -3.93 -74.40
C ASP A 228 -1.94 -4.08 -72.97
N GLU A 229 -2.85 -3.13 -72.69
CA GLU A 229 -4.14 -3.18 -71.97
C GLU A 229 -4.35 -3.78 -70.54
N GLU A 230 -4.79 -2.85 -69.68
CA GLU A 230 -5.96 -2.90 -68.77
C GLU A 230 -5.89 -3.42 -67.32
N GLU A 231 -6.25 -2.47 -66.43
CA GLU A 231 -7.14 -2.56 -65.27
C GLU A 231 -6.59 -2.80 -63.84
N GLU A 232 -6.61 -1.70 -63.09
CA GLU A 232 -6.82 -1.47 -61.66
C GLU A 232 -6.09 -2.30 -60.58
N GLY A 233 -5.16 -1.63 -59.88
CA GLY A 233 -4.68 -2.03 -58.56
C GLY A 233 -3.76 -1.00 -57.92
N TYR A 234 -4.20 -0.45 -56.78
CA TYR A 234 -3.45 0.20 -55.69
C TYR A 234 -2.13 0.95 -56.02
N SER A 235 -2.11 2.28 -55.82
CA SER A 235 -0.85 3.01 -55.59
C SER A 235 -0.82 3.60 -54.16
N ASP A 236 -0.04 2.93 -53.33
CA ASP A 236 0.85 3.60 -52.39
C ASP A 236 1.91 4.35 -53.23
N ASP A 237 2.13 5.65 -52.97
CA ASP A 237 3.49 6.14 -52.74
C ASP A 237 3.48 7.61 -52.30
N ASP A 238 4.03 7.79 -51.11
CA ASP A 238 4.35 9.03 -50.46
C ASP A 238 5.52 9.73 -51.16
N ARG A 239 5.27 10.90 -51.78
CA ARG A 239 6.32 11.90 -52.01
C ARG A 239 5.88 13.32 -51.71
N ARG A 240 6.40 13.79 -50.57
CA ARG A 240 6.99 15.13 -50.34
C ARG A 240 6.15 16.33 -50.75
N ARG A 241 5.52 16.98 -49.77
CA ARG A 241 5.41 18.45 -49.74
C ARG A 241 5.68 19.02 -48.36
N ARG A 242 6.85 19.64 -48.22
CA ARG A 242 7.17 20.68 -47.23
C ARG A 242 6.06 21.74 -47.23
N LYS A 243 5.50 22.04 -46.06
CA LYS A 243 4.88 23.34 -45.78
C LYS A 243 5.31 23.86 -44.42
N ARG A 244 6.04 24.98 -44.45
CA ARG A 244 6.27 25.93 -43.36
C ARG A 244 4.94 26.52 -42.89
N ILE A 245 4.72 26.60 -41.57
CA ILE A 245 3.81 27.55 -40.90
C ILE A 245 4.47 27.88 -39.56
N HIS A 246 5.16 29.02 -39.43
CA HIS A 246 4.67 30.31 -38.89
C HIS A 246 4.26 30.23 -37.41
N SER A 247 5.16 30.77 -36.60
CA SER A 247 5.04 31.13 -35.19
C SER A 247 3.96 32.19 -34.93
N GLY A 248 3.17 31.98 -33.88
CA GLY A 248 2.44 33.04 -33.20
C GLY A 248 1.00 32.69 -32.83
N SER A 249 0.79 32.12 -31.64
CA SER A 249 -0.30 32.49 -30.71
C SER A 249 -0.28 31.54 -29.50
N SER A 250 -0.07 32.15 -28.34
CA SER A 250 -0.04 31.60 -26.99
C SER A 250 -1.32 30.85 -26.57
N THR A 251 -1.17 29.62 -26.08
CA THR A 251 -2.03 28.96 -25.09
C THR A 251 -1.15 28.09 -24.18
N PRO A 252 -1.33 28.12 -22.84
CA PRO A 252 -0.49 27.34 -21.93
C PRO A 252 -0.89 25.86 -21.99
N ASP A 253 0.08 25.04 -22.38
CA ASP A 253 -0.04 23.58 -22.44
C ASP A 253 -0.19 23.01 -21.02
N SER A 254 -1.12 22.08 -20.88
CA SER A 254 -1.57 21.52 -19.61
C SER A 254 -1.16 20.05 -19.54
N SER A 255 -0.39 19.71 -18.49
CA SER A 255 0.05 18.38 -18.01
C SER A 255 1.39 17.85 -18.56
N PRO A 256 2.28 17.23 -17.73
CA PRO A 256 2.01 16.51 -16.47
C PRO A 256 2.83 17.03 -15.28
N HIS A 257 2.29 18.03 -14.57
CA HIS A 257 2.86 18.56 -13.33
C HIS A 257 2.07 18.18 -12.06
N ALA A 258 1.15 17.21 -12.12
CA ALA A 258 0.36 16.80 -10.95
C ALA A 258 1.20 16.29 -9.76
N TYR A 259 2.48 15.96 -9.98
CA TYR A 259 3.42 15.52 -8.95
C TYR A 259 4.56 16.51 -8.68
N SER A 260 4.60 17.70 -9.31
CA SER A 260 5.67 18.66 -8.99
C SER A 260 5.58 19.12 -7.53
N HIS A 261 4.36 19.23 -7.00
CA HIS A 261 4.13 19.56 -5.59
C HIS A 261 4.59 18.46 -4.61
N LEU A 262 4.67 17.19 -5.03
CA LEU A 262 5.17 16.07 -4.21
C LEU A 262 6.66 15.78 -4.40
N LEU A 263 7.28 16.39 -5.42
CA LEU A 263 8.71 16.28 -5.76
C LEU A 263 9.48 17.56 -5.41
N HIS A 264 8.84 18.56 -4.78
CA HIS A 264 9.57 19.66 -4.14
C HIS A 264 10.29 19.09 -2.92
N ILE A 265 11.51 18.62 -3.16
CA ILE A 265 12.54 18.52 -2.13
C ILE A 265 12.77 19.97 -1.70
N HIS A 266 12.23 20.32 -0.53
CA HIS A 266 12.47 21.63 0.06
C HIS A 266 13.95 21.68 0.44
N GLY A 267 14.73 22.44 -0.31
CA GLY A 267 16.07 22.84 0.11
C GLY A 267 15.96 23.95 1.16
N PRO A 268 17.00 24.16 1.99
CA PRO A 268 16.99 25.23 2.97
C PRO A 268 17.07 26.57 2.23
N ASN A 269 15.98 27.34 2.16
CA ASN A 269 16.04 28.73 1.69
C ASN A 269 15.12 29.69 2.45
N ALA A 270 15.76 30.44 3.35
CA ALA A 270 15.69 31.90 3.45
C ALA A 270 14.30 32.56 3.33
N THR A 271 13.51 32.51 4.42
CA THR A 271 12.49 33.52 4.69
C THR A 271 13.11 34.73 5.41
N GLY A 272 13.93 35.49 4.69
CA GLY A 272 14.45 36.80 5.12
C GLY A 272 13.71 37.94 4.41
N THR A 273 12.78 38.55 5.11
CA THR A 273 11.92 39.65 4.66
C THR A 273 12.71 40.85 4.12
N ALA A 274 12.34 41.31 2.92
CA ALA A 274 12.87 42.51 2.29
C ALA A 274 12.43 43.79 3.03
N GLY A 275 13.40 44.52 3.59
CA GLY A 275 13.23 45.86 4.15
C GLY A 275 14.28 46.82 3.60
N SER A 276 13.88 47.66 2.65
CA SER A 276 14.68 48.74 2.07
C SER A 276 14.76 49.94 3.04
N ASN A 277 15.99 50.35 3.41
CA ASN A 277 16.55 51.71 3.24
C ASN A 277 17.56 52.17 4.32
N THR A 278 18.52 52.98 3.83
CA THR A 278 19.34 54.02 4.50
C THR A 278 20.74 53.70 5.04
N THR A 279 21.73 53.99 4.19
CA THR A 279 22.90 54.89 4.37
C THR A 279 23.71 54.95 5.67
N ASN A 280 25.03 54.82 5.47
CA ASN A 280 26.17 55.47 6.17
C ASN A 280 26.51 55.07 7.60
N ALA A 281 27.69 54.46 7.79
CA ALA A 281 28.78 55.07 8.58
C ALA A 281 30.09 54.26 8.47
N ASN A 282 31.15 54.95 8.06
CA ASN A 282 32.55 54.58 8.26
C ASN A 282 32.85 54.41 9.76
N THR A 283 33.53 53.34 10.15
CA THR A 283 34.52 53.45 11.24
C THR A 283 35.63 52.42 11.07
N THR A 284 36.81 52.93 10.71
CA THR A 284 38.12 52.33 10.88
C THR A 284 38.48 52.26 12.36
N LEU A 285 39.03 51.14 12.83
CA LEU A 285 39.90 51.11 13.99
C LEU A 285 40.89 49.92 13.90
N THR A 286 42.14 50.31 14.03
CA THR A 286 43.39 49.56 13.89
C THR A 286 43.88 48.98 15.22
N THR A 287 44.89 48.10 15.12
CA THR A 287 45.87 47.62 16.14
C THR A 287 45.42 46.40 16.96
N ALA A 288 46.24 45.38 17.27
CA ALA A 288 47.70 45.21 17.20
C ALA A 288 48.07 43.71 17.07
N ALA A 289 49.33 43.47 16.68
CA ALA A 289 49.98 42.20 16.37
C ALA A 289 50.26 41.28 17.57
N GLY A 290 50.38 39.98 17.27
CA GLY A 290 51.00 38.95 18.10
C GLY A 290 51.42 37.77 17.22
N ASP A 291 52.73 37.55 17.12
CA ASP A 291 53.45 36.69 16.18
C ASP A 291 53.39 35.17 16.45
N THR A 292 53.71 34.42 15.38
CA THR A 292 54.19 33.01 15.29
C THR A 292 53.12 31.91 15.46
N THR A 293 52.96 30.93 14.57
CA THR A 293 53.92 30.16 13.75
C THR A 293 53.25 29.64 12.48
N SER A 294 54.02 29.64 11.39
CA SER A 294 53.63 29.19 10.05
C SER A 294 53.56 27.66 9.96
N LEU A 295 52.38 27.15 9.58
CA LEU A 295 52.23 25.90 8.85
C LEU A 295 51.55 26.24 7.53
N THR A 296 52.36 26.40 6.48
CA THR A 296 51.88 26.54 5.10
C THR A 296 51.30 25.21 4.65
N VAL A 297 49.97 25.08 4.74
CA VAL A 297 49.22 24.10 3.93
C VAL A 297 49.25 24.62 2.49
N PRO A 298 49.61 23.82 1.48
CA PRO A 298 49.51 24.27 0.10
C PRO A 298 48.03 24.50 -0.22
N THR A 299 47.65 25.76 -0.38
CA THR A 299 46.41 26.18 -1.03
C THR A 299 46.51 25.88 -2.52
N THR A 300 46.26 24.63 -2.90
CA THR A 300 45.72 24.32 -4.22
C THR A 300 44.21 24.24 -4.07
N GLY A 301 43.54 25.40 -4.15
CA GLY A 301 42.11 25.38 -4.48
C GLY A 301 41.94 24.65 -5.81
N PRO A 302 40.86 23.88 -6.00
CA PRO A 302 40.62 23.24 -7.29
C PRO A 302 40.60 24.33 -8.37
N SER A 303 41.50 24.23 -9.35
CA SER A 303 41.50 25.09 -10.53
C SER A 303 40.09 25.09 -11.14
N PRO A 304 39.52 26.24 -11.55
CA PRO A 304 38.24 26.26 -12.23
C PRO A 304 38.36 25.44 -13.51
N LEU A 305 37.63 24.33 -13.57
CA LEU A 305 37.63 23.44 -14.73
C LEU A 305 37.18 24.24 -15.96
N THR A 306 37.94 24.19 -17.05
CA THR A 306 37.63 24.92 -18.29
C THR A 306 36.75 24.07 -19.22
N GLY A 307 35.62 24.64 -19.66
CA GLY A 307 34.90 24.28 -20.88
C GLY A 307 34.26 22.87 -20.97
N PRO A 308 34.62 22.02 -21.95
CA PRO A 308 33.88 20.78 -22.30
C PRO A 308 33.71 19.78 -21.15
N ALA A 309 34.68 19.73 -20.23
CA ALA A 309 34.62 18.86 -19.06
C ALA A 309 33.52 19.28 -18.07
N LEU A 310 33.29 20.59 -17.89
CA LEU A 310 32.15 21.09 -17.12
C LEU A 310 30.82 20.77 -17.81
N ARG A 311 30.72 20.95 -19.14
CA ARG A 311 29.49 20.58 -19.88
C ARG A 311 29.16 19.09 -19.78
N ALA A 312 30.17 18.22 -19.90
CA ALA A 312 30.01 16.78 -19.71
C ALA A 312 29.60 16.43 -18.27
N GLN A 313 30.21 17.07 -17.26
CA GLN A 313 29.80 16.92 -15.86
C GLN A 313 28.36 17.39 -15.61
N ARG A 314 27.94 18.50 -16.22
CA ARG A 314 26.56 19.00 -16.17
C ARG A 314 25.57 18.06 -16.85
N LYS A 315 25.89 17.53 -18.04
CA LYS A 315 25.05 16.54 -18.75
C LYS A 315 24.90 15.26 -17.91
N ASN A 316 25.99 14.75 -17.34
CA ASN A 316 25.97 13.60 -16.44
C ASN A 316 25.13 13.87 -15.18
N PHE A 317 25.24 15.07 -14.60
CA PHE A 317 24.46 15.48 -13.44
C PHE A 317 22.95 15.53 -13.75
N LEU A 318 22.56 16.15 -14.87
CA LEU A 318 21.17 16.21 -15.32
C LEU A 318 20.59 14.82 -15.63
N GLN A 319 21.36 13.95 -16.29
CA GLN A 319 20.97 12.56 -16.54
C GLN A 319 20.74 11.80 -15.24
N LEU A 320 21.63 11.98 -14.26
CA LEU A 320 21.52 11.32 -12.97
C LEU A 320 20.34 11.84 -12.14
N ARG A 321 20.08 13.17 -12.17
CA ARG A 321 18.90 13.79 -11.58
C ARG A 321 17.60 13.26 -12.21
N ARG A 322 17.53 13.18 -13.56
CA ARG A 322 16.39 12.60 -14.28
C ARG A 322 16.16 11.14 -13.87
N LYS A 323 17.23 10.35 -13.74
CA LYS A 323 17.16 8.95 -13.31
C LYS A 323 16.58 8.82 -11.90
N TYR A 324 17.06 9.61 -10.94
CA TYR A 324 16.54 9.56 -9.56
C TYR A 324 15.12 10.10 -9.45
N ASN A 325 14.79 11.21 -10.10
CA ASN A 325 13.43 11.73 -10.15
C ASN A 325 12.44 10.72 -10.75
N LYS A 326 12.85 10.01 -11.81
CA LYS A 326 12.05 8.94 -12.40
C LYS A 326 11.81 7.81 -11.39
N LEU A 327 12.84 7.37 -10.67
CA LEU A 327 12.68 6.34 -9.63
C LEU A 327 11.69 6.75 -8.54
N LEU A 328 11.77 7.99 -8.05
CA LEU A 328 10.85 8.50 -7.03
C LEU A 328 9.41 8.67 -7.57
N THR A 329 9.27 9.08 -8.83
CA THR A 329 7.97 9.17 -9.52
C THR A 329 7.35 7.77 -9.69
N ASP A 330 8.15 6.77 -10.08
CA ASP A 330 7.72 5.39 -10.21
C ASP A 330 7.23 4.82 -8.86
N TYR A 331 7.92 5.17 -7.77
CA TYR A 331 7.53 4.78 -6.40
C TYR A 331 6.13 5.28 -6.03
N TYR A 332 5.85 6.58 -6.19
CA TYR A 332 4.54 7.14 -5.85
C TYR A 332 3.43 6.73 -6.84
N SER A 333 3.78 6.40 -8.08
CA SER A 333 2.79 5.99 -9.10
C SER A 333 2.38 4.51 -9.04
N THR A 334 3.05 3.70 -8.20
CA THR A 334 2.81 2.25 -8.14
C THR A 334 1.42 1.89 -7.57
N GLY A 335 0.76 2.80 -6.85
CA GLY A 335 -0.56 2.59 -6.22
C GLY A 335 -0.48 2.13 -4.76
N SER A 336 -1.62 2.19 -4.06
CA SER A 336 -1.71 1.98 -2.62
C SER A 336 -1.77 0.50 -2.23
N THR A 337 -1.10 0.17 -1.13
CA THR A 337 -1.10 -1.14 -0.47
C THR A 337 -1.10 -0.98 1.05
N TYR A 338 -1.07 -2.09 1.79
CA TYR A 338 -0.93 -2.10 3.25
C TYR A 338 0.25 -3.00 3.66
N GLY A 339 0.94 -2.62 4.73
CA GLY A 339 1.94 -3.39 5.47
C GLY A 339 1.32 -4.05 6.70
N GLU A 340 2.10 -4.19 7.78
CA GLU A 340 1.63 -4.87 9.00
C GLU A 340 0.54 -4.08 9.77
N PRO A 341 -0.31 -4.77 10.55
CA PRO A 341 -1.21 -4.13 11.50
C PRO A 341 -0.49 -3.24 12.52
N ILE A 342 -1.06 -2.07 12.81
CA ILE A 342 -0.51 -1.14 13.79
C ILE A 342 -0.58 -1.79 15.19
N SER A 343 -1.63 -2.56 15.43
CA SER A 343 -1.80 -3.34 16.65
C SER A 343 -0.68 -4.36 16.86
N SER A 344 -0.14 -5.00 15.80
CA SER A 344 1.00 -5.92 15.96
C SER A 344 2.31 -5.19 16.29
N LEU A 345 2.51 -3.98 15.79
CA LEU A 345 3.67 -3.15 16.15
C LEU A 345 3.65 -2.75 17.63
N ILE A 346 2.49 -2.31 18.14
CA ILE A 346 2.33 -1.97 19.56
C ILE A 346 2.43 -3.23 20.45
N TYR A 347 1.96 -4.39 19.99
CA TYR A 347 2.17 -5.64 20.73
C TYR A 347 3.65 -6.04 20.77
N SER A 348 4.39 -5.85 19.67
CA SER A 348 5.85 -6.06 19.64
C SER A 348 6.55 -5.18 20.68
N LEU A 349 6.16 -3.91 20.78
CA LEU A 349 6.65 -3.02 21.83
C LEU A 349 6.36 -3.56 23.23
N ALA A 350 5.12 -4.01 23.49
CA ALA A 350 4.74 -4.55 24.80
C ALA A 350 5.57 -5.80 25.17
N SER A 351 5.84 -6.66 24.19
CA SER A 351 6.68 -7.86 24.33
C SER A 351 8.14 -7.49 24.64
N GLU A 352 8.73 -6.51 23.94
CA GLU A 352 10.08 -6.04 24.26
C GLU A 352 10.20 -5.41 25.66
N LEU A 353 9.13 -4.78 26.14
CA LEU A 353 9.07 -4.24 27.50
C LEU A 353 8.86 -5.33 28.56
N GLY A 354 8.59 -6.58 28.18
CA GLY A 354 8.24 -7.68 29.08
C GLY A 354 6.91 -7.46 29.79
N ARG A 355 5.97 -6.77 29.13
CA ARG A 355 4.65 -6.39 29.64
C ARG A 355 3.51 -6.94 28.80
N GLU A 356 3.80 -7.98 28.03
CA GLU A 356 2.80 -8.65 27.22
C GLU A 356 1.85 -9.47 28.11
N ASP A 357 0.56 -9.38 27.84
CA ASP A 357 -0.49 -10.10 28.54
C ASP A 357 -1.57 -10.58 27.57
N ASN A 358 -2.50 -11.39 28.06
CA ASN A 358 -3.60 -11.91 27.26
C ASN A 358 -4.54 -10.81 26.74
N ASP A 359 -4.61 -9.65 27.37
CA ASP A 359 -5.49 -8.57 26.93
C ASP A 359 -4.89 -7.83 25.74
N LEU A 360 -3.59 -7.50 25.80
CA LEU A 360 -2.84 -6.92 24.70
C LEU A 360 -2.77 -7.90 23.53
N LEU A 361 -2.50 -9.17 23.79
CA LEU A 361 -2.50 -10.20 22.75
C LEU A 361 -3.88 -10.32 22.09
N TRP A 362 -4.96 -10.26 22.89
CA TRP A 362 -6.32 -10.26 22.36
C TRP A 362 -6.58 -9.08 21.42
N LEU A 363 -6.19 -7.86 21.81
CA LEU A 363 -6.34 -6.66 20.98
C LEU A 363 -5.52 -6.77 19.68
N ALA A 364 -4.29 -7.29 19.74
CA ALA A 364 -3.47 -7.54 18.55
C ALA A 364 -4.12 -8.54 17.58
N THR A 365 -4.72 -9.61 18.11
CA THR A 365 -5.42 -10.60 17.28
C THR A 365 -6.69 -10.04 16.62
N ILE A 366 -7.41 -9.15 17.29
CA ILE A 366 -8.58 -8.46 16.70
C ILE A 366 -8.14 -7.51 15.57
N GLY A 367 -7.07 -6.73 15.78
CA GLY A 367 -6.56 -5.83 14.76
C GLY A 367 -6.07 -6.56 13.50
N TRP A 368 -5.41 -7.71 13.68
CA TRP A 368 -5.03 -8.59 12.57
C TRP A 368 -6.26 -9.13 11.80
N GLU A 369 -7.27 -9.67 12.50
CA GLU A 369 -8.50 -10.15 11.84
C GLU A 369 -9.26 -9.02 11.12
N ALA A 370 -9.26 -7.81 11.68
CA ALA A 370 -9.92 -6.67 11.07
C ALA A 370 -9.33 -6.30 9.70
N GLN A 371 -8.00 -6.29 9.56
CA GLN A 371 -7.38 -6.00 8.26
C GLN A 371 -7.84 -6.99 7.16
N GLN A 372 -8.08 -8.25 7.51
CA GLN A 372 -8.61 -9.24 6.57
C GLN A 372 -10.04 -8.92 6.14
N MET A 373 -10.89 -8.49 7.07
CA MET A 373 -12.27 -8.12 6.79
C MET A 373 -12.39 -6.96 5.80
N TYR A 374 -11.46 -6.00 5.85
CA TYR A 374 -11.41 -4.85 4.96
C TYR A 374 -10.57 -5.10 3.69
N GLY A 375 -10.19 -6.34 3.41
CA GLY A 375 -9.44 -6.69 2.19
C GLY A 375 -8.05 -6.02 2.13
N ARG A 376 -7.48 -5.67 3.28
CA ARG A 376 -6.17 -5.01 3.40
C ARG A 376 -5.00 -6.01 3.37
N HIS A 377 -5.28 -7.30 3.54
CA HIS A 377 -4.30 -8.37 3.40
C HIS A 377 -4.18 -8.84 1.94
N MET A 378 -2.94 -9.00 1.46
CA MET A 378 -2.61 -9.53 0.13
C MET A 378 -2.41 -11.06 0.14
N HIS A 379 -3.30 -11.87 0.73
CA HIS A 379 -3.20 -13.33 0.62
C HIS A 379 -4.49 -14.16 0.81
N SER A 380 -4.51 -15.33 0.14
CA SER A 380 -5.42 -16.47 0.31
C SER A 380 -4.81 -17.42 1.35
N PHE A 381 -5.55 -18.11 2.19
CA PHE A 381 -4.97 -18.98 3.25
C PHE A 381 -4.30 -20.27 2.75
N SER A 382 -3.92 -20.34 1.48
CA SER A 382 -3.09 -21.40 0.94
C SER A 382 -1.75 -21.37 1.69
N GLY A 383 -1.43 -22.43 2.42
CA GLY A 383 -0.22 -22.56 3.24
C GLY A 383 1.09 -22.62 2.45
N ASP A 384 1.19 -21.89 1.35
CA ASP A 384 2.41 -21.76 0.54
C ASP A 384 3.16 -20.49 0.99
N GLN A 385 4.25 -20.68 1.72
CA GLN A 385 5.08 -19.63 2.33
C GLN A 385 5.91 -18.85 1.29
N THR A 386 5.63 -19.00 -0.01
CA THR A 386 6.58 -18.65 -1.08
C THR A 386 6.17 -17.45 -1.94
N LEU A 387 5.09 -16.73 -1.63
CA LEU A 387 4.63 -15.60 -2.45
C LEU A 387 4.78 -14.25 -1.76
N ASN A 388 5.62 -13.39 -2.36
CA ASN A 388 5.82 -11.95 -2.15
C ASN A 388 6.03 -11.47 -0.71
N SER A 389 7.10 -10.69 -0.50
CA SER A 389 7.51 -10.17 0.81
C SER A 389 6.37 -9.62 1.71
N LEU A 390 5.44 -8.84 1.15
CA LEU A 390 4.33 -8.24 1.92
C LEU A 390 3.30 -9.28 2.41
N SER A 391 3.06 -10.34 1.64
CA SER A 391 2.17 -11.45 2.01
C SER A 391 2.83 -12.39 3.03
N ALA A 392 4.12 -12.67 2.86
CA ALA A 392 4.92 -13.45 3.80
C ALA A 392 4.97 -12.81 5.20
N ARG A 393 5.02 -11.46 5.28
CA ARG A 393 5.06 -10.72 6.55
C ARG A 393 3.75 -10.81 7.33
N SER A 394 2.62 -10.59 6.69
CA SER A 394 1.31 -10.77 7.34
C SER A 394 1.13 -12.21 7.87
N LEU A 395 1.58 -13.22 7.11
CA LEU A 395 1.60 -14.61 7.58
C LEU A 395 2.58 -14.81 8.76
N GLY A 396 3.72 -14.13 8.73
CA GLY A 396 4.67 -14.05 9.83
C GLY A 396 4.05 -13.48 11.10
N VAL A 397 3.30 -12.38 11.01
CA VAL A 397 2.58 -11.78 12.14
C VAL A 397 1.60 -12.78 12.76
N TRP A 398 0.80 -13.49 11.95
CA TRP A 398 -0.06 -14.54 12.47
C TRP A 398 0.72 -15.67 13.14
N GLY A 399 1.84 -16.09 12.55
CA GLY A 399 2.74 -17.09 13.13
C GLY A 399 3.20 -16.69 14.53
N VAL A 400 3.63 -15.45 14.70
CA VAL A 400 4.05 -14.88 15.99
C VAL A 400 2.88 -14.83 16.97
N LEU A 401 1.73 -14.26 16.58
CA LEU A 401 0.56 -14.16 17.46
C LEU A 401 0.06 -15.54 17.91
N ARG A 402 0.05 -16.53 17.00
CA ARG A 402 -0.31 -17.92 17.29
C ARG A 402 0.64 -18.54 18.32
N ASP A 403 1.94 -18.33 18.16
CA ASP A 403 2.95 -18.90 19.06
C ASP A 403 2.91 -18.19 20.43
N GLU A 404 2.60 -16.89 20.46
CA GLU A 404 2.32 -16.12 21.68
C GLU A 404 1.08 -16.62 22.44
N VAL A 405 0.00 -16.96 21.73
CA VAL A 405 -1.19 -17.59 22.36
C VAL A 405 -0.79 -18.89 23.05
N ARG A 406 0.01 -19.73 22.39
CA ARG A 406 0.50 -21.00 22.96
C ARG A 406 1.42 -20.77 24.16
N ARG A 407 2.27 -19.74 24.11
CA ARG A 407 3.20 -19.38 25.18
C ARG A 407 2.48 -18.89 26.44
N LEU A 408 1.55 -17.95 26.28
CA LEU A 408 0.79 -17.35 27.40
C LEU A 408 -0.32 -18.26 27.92
N ASN A 409 -0.82 -19.20 27.12
CA ASN A 409 -1.92 -20.09 27.47
C ASN A 409 -1.53 -21.56 27.21
N PRO A 410 -0.58 -22.12 27.98
CA PRO A 410 -0.16 -23.50 27.79
C PRO A 410 -1.35 -24.45 28.05
N PRO A 411 -1.50 -25.52 27.25
CA PRO A 411 -2.59 -26.46 27.44
C PRO A 411 -2.48 -27.13 28.83
N THR A 412 -3.60 -27.20 29.55
CA THR A 412 -3.65 -27.82 30.88
C THR A 412 -3.37 -29.32 30.79
N ILE A 413 -2.24 -29.78 31.32
CA ILE A 413 -1.84 -31.19 31.42
C ILE A 413 -2.60 -31.86 32.59
N THR A 414 -3.94 -31.84 32.57
CA THR A 414 -4.71 -32.59 33.55
C THR A 414 -4.93 -34.01 33.04
N GLY A 415 -4.19 -34.95 33.62
CA GLY A 415 -4.10 -36.38 33.27
C GLY A 415 -5.39 -37.18 33.44
N GLY A 416 -6.34 -36.95 32.54
CA GLY A 416 -7.39 -37.90 32.19
C GLY A 416 -7.33 -38.14 30.69
N SER A 417 -7.49 -39.39 30.26
CA SER A 417 -7.44 -39.86 28.86
C SER A 417 -8.53 -39.26 27.92
N GLY A 418 -9.04 -38.06 28.21
CA GLY A 418 -9.96 -37.27 27.38
C GLY A 418 -9.63 -35.76 27.32
N GLY A 419 -8.43 -35.35 27.76
CA GLY A 419 -8.03 -33.93 27.90
C GLY A 419 -7.33 -33.30 26.68
N ILE A 420 -7.17 -34.01 25.56
CA ILE A 420 -6.94 -33.37 24.26
C ILE A 420 -8.34 -33.12 23.71
N THR A 421 -8.99 -32.03 24.14
CA THR A 421 -10.27 -31.64 23.57
C THR A 421 -10.06 -31.48 22.06
N SER A 422 -10.64 -32.40 21.31
CA SER A 422 -10.65 -32.47 19.86
C SER A 422 -10.59 -31.09 19.20
N ASN A 423 -9.53 -30.81 18.46
CA ASN A 423 -9.35 -29.67 17.54
C ASN A 423 -10.39 -29.65 16.39
N THR A 424 -11.58 -30.22 16.60
CA THR A 424 -12.58 -30.49 15.57
C THR A 424 -13.79 -29.57 15.70
N SER A 425 -14.15 -29.14 16.91
CA SER A 425 -15.34 -28.30 17.16
C SER A 425 -14.98 -26.91 17.70
N LEU A 426 -15.77 -25.91 17.34
CA LEU A 426 -15.62 -24.54 17.84
C LEU A 426 -15.86 -24.44 19.35
N PHE A 427 -15.03 -23.63 20.00
CA PHE A 427 -15.25 -23.24 21.39
C PHE A 427 -16.48 -22.33 21.49
N THR A 428 -17.47 -22.77 22.25
CA THR A 428 -18.73 -22.02 22.51
C THR A 428 -18.95 -21.71 23.98
N ARG A 429 -18.19 -22.36 24.88
CA ARG A 429 -18.33 -22.25 26.33
C ARG A 429 -16.95 -22.34 26.98
N ALA A 430 -16.80 -21.61 28.07
CA ALA A 430 -15.66 -21.71 28.95
C ALA A 430 -15.65 -23.03 29.74
N THR A 431 -14.47 -23.39 30.25
CA THR A 431 -14.28 -24.57 31.11
C THR A 431 -14.62 -24.28 32.57
N THR A 432 -14.27 -23.08 33.06
CA THR A 432 -14.51 -22.62 34.43
C THR A 432 -15.07 -21.20 34.44
N ALA A 433 -15.53 -20.71 35.59
CA ALA A 433 -16.09 -19.36 35.71
C ALA A 433 -15.02 -18.26 35.55
N GLU A 434 -13.76 -18.58 35.87
CA GLU A 434 -12.61 -17.66 35.81
C GLU A 434 -11.75 -17.89 34.54
N ASP A 435 -12.27 -18.65 33.58
CA ASP A 435 -11.58 -18.94 32.33
C ASP A 435 -11.64 -17.74 31.37
N TYR A 436 -10.59 -16.92 31.44
CA TYR A 436 -10.32 -15.80 30.53
C TYR A 436 -9.19 -16.08 29.55
N SER A 437 -8.87 -17.37 29.35
CA SER A 437 -7.75 -17.78 28.48
C SER A 437 -8.04 -17.54 27.00
N LEU A 438 -6.96 -17.31 26.25
CA LEU A 438 -6.99 -17.33 24.78
C LEU A 438 -6.69 -18.74 24.28
N ARG A 439 -7.45 -19.19 23.29
CA ARG A 439 -7.32 -20.53 22.72
C ARG A 439 -7.30 -20.47 21.20
N LEU A 440 -6.46 -21.30 20.60
CA LEU A 440 -6.48 -21.54 19.16
C LEU A 440 -7.71 -22.40 18.82
N SER A 441 -8.43 -22.00 17.78
CA SER A 441 -9.70 -22.59 17.38
C SER A 441 -9.76 -22.75 15.86
N PRO A 442 -10.33 -23.86 15.33
CA PRO A 442 -10.55 -24.05 13.91
C PRO A 442 -11.75 -23.20 13.43
N GLU A 443 -11.54 -21.90 13.22
CA GLU A 443 -12.56 -20.98 12.76
C GLU A 443 -12.95 -21.24 11.30
N PHE A 444 -14.26 -21.25 11.01
CA PHE A 444 -14.73 -21.29 9.64
C PHE A 444 -14.68 -19.89 9.02
N ARG A 445 -14.62 -19.79 7.68
CA ARG A 445 -14.95 -18.56 6.94
C ARG A 445 -16.45 -18.24 6.97
N PHE A 446 -17.10 -18.59 8.07
CA PHE A 446 -18.51 -18.36 8.33
C PHE A 446 -18.68 -17.11 9.18
N MET A 447 -19.61 -16.26 8.81
CA MET A 447 -19.86 -15.01 9.50
C MET A 447 -20.64 -15.25 10.79
N LEU A 448 -20.10 -14.85 11.94
CA LEU A 448 -20.79 -14.84 13.22
C LEU A 448 -21.43 -16.19 13.59
N ILE A 449 -20.75 -17.31 13.28
CA ILE A 449 -21.30 -18.66 13.43
C ILE A 449 -21.78 -18.96 14.85
N ARG A 450 -21.13 -18.40 15.89
CA ARG A 450 -21.53 -18.56 17.29
C ARG A 450 -22.84 -17.84 17.63
N HIS A 451 -23.27 -16.88 16.83
CA HIS A 451 -24.40 -16.00 17.11
C HIS A 451 -25.59 -16.24 16.17
N TRP A 452 -25.31 -16.79 15.00
CA TRP A 452 -26.28 -17.11 13.96
C TRP A 452 -26.70 -18.59 14.00
N SER A 453 -27.71 -18.94 13.21
CA SER A 453 -27.89 -20.34 12.81
C SER A 453 -26.77 -20.75 11.85
N LEU A 454 -26.50 -22.04 11.71
CA LEU A 454 -25.49 -22.50 10.75
C LEU A 454 -25.85 -22.08 9.32
N TYR A 455 -27.13 -22.22 8.94
CA TYR A 455 -27.62 -21.85 7.63
C TYR A 455 -27.43 -20.36 7.35
N ASP A 456 -27.89 -19.52 8.26
CA ASP A 456 -27.82 -18.08 8.10
C ASP A 456 -26.35 -17.62 8.09
N SER A 457 -25.49 -18.20 8.93
CA SER A 457 -24.07 -17.86 8.99
C SER A 457 -23.38 -18.13 7.66
N MET A 458 -23.65 -19.29 7.05
CA MET A 458 -23.17 -19.62 5.70
C MET A 458 -23.73 -18.68 4.63
N LEU A 459 -25.01 -18.28 4.75
CA LEU A 459 -25.69 -17.40 3.80
C LEU A 459 -25.05 -16.01 3.69
N HIS A 460 -24.65 -15.42 4.81
CA HIS A 460 -24.10 -14.05 4.85
C HIS A 460 -22.57 -13.98 4.75
N SER A 461 -21.91 -15.12 4.64
CA SER A 461 -20.45 -15.19 4.49
C SER A 461 -20.04 -14.81 3.07
N PRO A 462 -19.18 -13.80 2.85
CA PRO A 462 -18.73 -13.40 1.51
C PRO A 462 -18.16 -14.57 0.69
N TYR A 463 -17.31 -15.39 1.33
CA TYR A 463 -16.68 -16.55 0.72
C TYR A 463 -17.68 -17.61 0.22
N LEU A 464 -18.72 -17.93 1.00
CA LEU A 464 -19.70 -18.92 0.56
C LEU A 464 -20.72 -18.32 -0.38
N ALA A 465 -21.06 -17.04 -0.18
CA ALA A 465 -21.96 -16.32 -1.06
C ALA A 465 -21.45 -16.32 -2.50
N SER A 466 -20.15 -16.06 -2.70
CA SER A 466 -19.47 -16.12 -4.00
C SER A 466 -19.43 -17.53 -4.58
N LYS A 467 -18.86 -18.52 -3.87
CA LYS A 467 -18.66 -19.91 -4.36
C LYS A 467 -19.96 -20.65 -4.67
N LEU A 468 -21.02 -20.39 -3.92
CA LEU A 468 -22.30 -21.09 -4.06
C LEU A 468 -23.39 -20.24 -4.76
N HIS A 469 -23.08 -19.01 -5.16
CA HIS A 469 -24.01 -18.06 -5.78
C HIS A 469 -25.27 -17.80 -4.93
N LEU A 470 -25.08 -17.55 -3.63
CA LEU A 470 -26.17 -17.53 -2.64
C LEU A 470 -27.14 -16.34 -2.78
N TRP A 471 -26.81 -15.35 -3.60
CA TRP A 471 -27.75 -14.30 -4.02
C TRP A 471 -28.91 -14.85 -4.86
N SER A 472 -28.75 -16.03 -5.47
CA SER A 472 -29.78 -16.66 -6.30
C SER A 472 -30.55 -17.77 -5.57
N GLU A 473 -31.82 -17.97 -5.94
CA GLU A 473 -32.62 -19.11 -5.43
C GLU A 473 -32.01 -20.48 -5.79
N ALA A 474 -31.31 -20.57 -6.92
CA ALA A 474 -30.57 -21.78 -7.30
C ALA A 474 -29.39 -22.04 -6.36
N GLY A 475 -28.65 -20.99 -5.98
CA GLY A 475 -27.56 -21.07 -5.01
C GLY A 475 -28.03 -21.45 -3.61
N LYS A 476 -29.15 -20.88 -3.15
CA LYS A 476 -29.79 -21.29 -1.87
C LYS A 476 -30.19 -22.77 -1.87
N LYS A 477 -30.72 -23.28 -2.99
CA LYS A 477 -30.99 -24.72 -3.17
C LYS A 477 -29.70 -25.55 -3.19
N ARG A 478 -28.61 -25.04 -3.78
CA ARG A 478 -27.29 -25.68 -3.78
C ARG A 478 -26.71 -25.78 -2.36
N LEU A 479 -26.84 -24.74 -1.54
CA LEU A 479 -26.48 -24.76 -0.12
C LEU A 479 -27.34 -25.77 0.67
N ALA A 480 -28.66 -25.77 0.47
CA ALA A 480 -29.53 -26.75 1.10
C ALA A 480 -29.15 -28.19 0.70
N LYS A 481 -28.79 -28.41 -0.58
CA LYS A 481 -28.29 -29.69 -1.08
C LYS A 481 -26.96 -30.08 -0.42
N LEU A 482 -26.02 -29.14 -0.24
CA LEU A 482 -24.76 -29.38 0.48
C LEU A 482 -25.03 -29.86 1.91
N LEU A 483 -25.88 -29.14 2.66
CA LEU A 483 -26.26 -29.52 4.02
C LEU A 483 -26.93 -30.91 4.07
N ALA A 484 -27.82 -31.20 3.11
CA ALA A 484 -28.47 -32.50 2.99
C ALA A 484 -27.47 -33.62 2.67
N THR A 485 -26.49 -33.38 1.79
CA THR A 485 -25.44 -34.37 1.47
C THR A 485 -24.51 -34.65 2.65
N MET A 486 -24.31 -33.67 3.53
CA MET A 486 -23.60 -33.87 4.80
C MET A 486 -24.44 -34.61 5.86
N GLY A 487 -25.69 -34.98 5.55
CA GLY A 487 -26.60 -35.63 6.47
C GLY A 487 -27.00 -34.71 7.63
N MET A 488 -27.12 -33.40 7.39
CA MET A 488 -27.56 -32.42 8.38
C MET A 488 -29.01 -32.01 8.09
N SER A 489 -29.88 -32.12 9.09
CA SER A 489 -31.28 -31.72 8.89
C SER A 489 -31.38 -30.20 8.73
N LEU A 490 -32.16 -29.74 7.76
CA LEU A 490 -32.34 -28.30 7.52
C LEU A 490 -32.94 -27.60 8.74
N GLN A 491 -33.80 -28.28 9.50
CA GLN A 491 -34.38 -27.74 10.73
C GLN A 491 -33.30 -27.46 11.79
N GLN A 492 -32.34 -28.39 11.99
CA GLN A 492 -31.23 -28.16 12.92
C GLN A 492 -30.27 -27.09 12.42
N CYS A 493 -30.04 -26.99 11.11
CA CYS A 493 -29.19 -25.93 10.54
C CYS A 493 -29.79 -24.52 10.71
N ASN A 494 -31.12 -24.41 10.83
CA ASN A 494 -31.82 -23.15 11.12
C ASN A 494 -31.94 -22.85 12.63
N GLN A 495 -31.61 -23.80 13.49
CA GLN A 495 -31.49 -23.51 14.92
C GLN A 495 -30.23 -22.68 15.17
N LYS A 496 -30.27 -21.77 16.17
CA LYS A 496 -29.07 -21.05 16.61
C LYS A 496 -27.94 -22.03 16.90
N TYR A 497 -26.74 -21.76 16.39
CA TYR A 497 -25.62 -22.69 16.48
C TYR A 497 -25.36 -23.11 17.92
N VAL A 498 -25.41 -22.21 18.91
CA VAL A 498 -25.22 -22.53 20.33
C VAL A 498 -26.14 -23.66 20.82
N TYR A 499 -27.38 -23.75 20.30
CA TYR A 499 -28.36 -24.76 20.71
C TYR A 499 -28.43 -25.98 19.78
N MET A 500 -27.69 -25.95 18.66
CA MET A 500 -27.59 -27.08 17.74
C MET A 500 -26.96 -28.31 18.43
N ASP A 501 -27.37 -29.49 17.98
CA ASP A 501 -26.91 -30.79 18.49
C ASP A 501 -25.37 -30.90 18.52
N MET A 502 -24.83 -31.48 19.59
CA MET A 502 -23.39 -31.62 19.82
C MET A 502 -22.73 -32.51 18.78
N ASP A 503 -23.38 -33.60 18.38
CA ASP A 503 -22.81 -34.55 17.43
C ASP A 503 -22.63 -33.90 16.05
N LEU A 504 -23.58 -33.03 15.66
CA LEU A 504 -23.47 -32.25 14.43
C LEU A 504 -22.37 -31.20 14.50
N LYS A 505 -22.19 -30.54 15.65
CA LYS A 505 -21.09 -29.57 15.82
C LYS A 505 -19.73 -30.23 15.74
N LYS A 506 -19.56 -31.38 16.40
CA LYS A 506 -18.32 -32.15 16.40
C LYS A 506 -18.01 -32.69 15.00
N GLY A 507 -19.02 -33.18 14.28
CA GLY A 507 -18.86 -33.71 12.93
C GLY A 507 -18.81 -32.67 11.80
N LEU A 508 -19.10 -31.38 12.07
CA LEU A 508 -19.22 -30.36 11.02
C LEU A 508 -17.92 -30.21 10.21
N ARG A 509 -16.77 -30.13 10.88
CA ARG A 509 -15.46 -29.96 10.23
C ARG A 509 -15.13 -31.15 9.32
N GLU A 510 -15.26 -32.36 9.84
CA GLU A 510 -14.97 -33.60 9.09
C GLU A 510 -15.88 -33.74 7.87
N LYS A 511 -17.17 -33.46 8.05
CA LYS A 511 -18.14 -33.47 6.95
C LYS A 511 -17.81 -32.43 5.88
N LEU A 512 -17.48 -31.19 6.27
CA LEU A 512 -17.09 -30.16 5.31
C LEU A 512 -15.83 -30.56 4.53
N GLU A 513 -14.83 -31.13 5.19
CA GLU A 513 -13.58 -31.56 4.56
C GLU A 513 -13.82 -32.62 3.46
N VAL A 514 -14.76 -33.55 3.67
CA VAL A 514 -15.12 -34.58 2.68
C VAL A 514 -15.78 -33.98 1.43
N TYR A 515 -16.64 -32.98 1.60
CA TYR A 515 -17.45 -32.43 0.49
C TYR A 515 -16.89 -31.14 -0.11
N LYS A 516 -15.89 -30.48 0.51
CA LYS A 516 -15.42 -29.15 0.08
C LYS A 516 -14.97 -29.09 -1.38
N ALA A 517 -14.22 -30.10 -1.85
CA ALA A 517 -13.71 -30.14 -3.21
C ALA A 517 -14.81 -30.19 -4.27
N ARG A 518 -15.95 -30.84 -3.97
CA ARG A 518 -17.11 -30.91 -4.87
C ARG A 518 -17.78 -29.54 -5.07
N TYR A 519 -17.62 -28.64 -4.11
CA TYR A 519 -18.26 -27.32 -4.10
C TYR A 519 -17.26 -26.16 -4.26
N GLY A 520 -15.97 -26.44 -4.47
CA GLY A 520 -14.92 -25.41 -4.59
C GLY A 520 -14.65 -24.66 -3.28
N LEU A 521 -14.79 -25.35 -2.13
CA LEU A 521 -14.69 -24.76 -0.78
C LEU A 521 -13.33 -25.05 -0.11
N ASP A 522 -12.24 -24.98 -0.86
CA ASP A 522 -10.93 -25.51 -0.45
C ASP A 522 -10.38 -24.92 0.87
N GLU A 523 -10.61 -23.62 1.11
CA GLU A 523 -10.08 -22.86 2.26
C GLU A 523 -11.15 -22.47 3.29
N ILE A 524 -12.14 -23.34 3.52
CA ILE A 524 -13.28 -23.04 4.40
C ILE A 524 -12.94 -22.98 5.89
N VAL A 525 -11.90 -23.68 6.34
CA VAL A 525 -11.44 -23.69 7.74
C VAL A 525 -10.11 -22.97 7.84
N ARG A 526 -9.96 -22.14 8.88
CA ARG A 526 -8.76 -21.40 9.23
C ARG A 526 -8.46 -21.60 10.71
N GLU A 527 -7.23 -21.39 11.11
CA GLU A 527 -6.91 -21.26 12.53
C GLU A 527 -7.20 -19.80 12.94
N GLY A 528 -7.86 -19.61 14.07
CA GLY A 528 -8.15 -18.30 14.63
C GLY A 528 -8.07 -18.34 16.15
N VAL A 529 -8.21 -17.17 16.78
CA VAL A 529 -8.17 -17.04 18.24
C VAL A 529 -9.58 -16.86 18.80
N VAL A 530 -9.88 -17.59 19.87
CA VAL A 530 -11.09 -17.43 20.66
C VAL A 530 -10.71 -17.03 22.08
N ARG A 531 -11.41 -16.04 22.60
CA ARG A 531 -11.35 -15.66 24.01
C ARG A 531 -12.61 -16.15 24.71
N CYS A 532 -12.45 -16.66 25.93
CA CYS A 532 -13.57 -16.94 26.81
C CYS A 532 -13.67 -15.86 27.90
N TRP A 533 -14.88 -15.62 28.38
CA TRP A 533 -15.17 -14.71 29.50
C TRP A 533 -15.94 -15.46 30.57
N GLY A 534 -15.34 -16.55 31.07
CA GLY A 534 -16.04 -17.46 31.97
C GLY A 534 -17.39 -17.91 31.38
N TRP A 535 -18.41 -17.99 32.23
CA TRP A 535 -19.72 -18.49 31.82
C TRP A 535 -20.52 -17.50 30.98
N ASN A 536 -20.03 -16.28 30.81
CA ASN A 536 -20.63 -15.32 29.89
C ASN A 536 -20.47 -15.79 28.44
N GLY A 537 -19.51 -16.66 28.13
CA GLY A 537 -19.35 -17.29 26.82
C GLY A 537 -18.03 -16.94 26.16
N CYS A 538 -17.87 -17.38 24.92
CA CYS A 538 -16.64 -17.16 24.15
C CYS A 538 -16.95 -16.50 22.80
N LEU A 539 -16.07 -15.61 22.38
CA LEU A 539 -16.13 -14.88 21.10
C LEU A 539 -14.83 -15.12 20.34
N SER A 540 -14.89 -15.29 19.02
CA SER A 540 -13.68 -15.29 18.20
C SER A 540 -13.20 -13.87 17.94
N ALA A 541 -11.91 -13.70 17.66
CA ALA A 541 -11.33 -12.42 17.30
C ALA A 541 -12.02 -11.84 16.04
N GLY A 542 -12.35 -12.70 15.07
CA GLY A 542 -13.14 -12.34 13.89
C GLY A 542 -14.56 -11.86 14.24
N ASP A 543 -15.26 -12.53 15.17
CA ASP A 543 -16.59 -12.09 15.62
C ASP A 543 -16.51 -10.69 16.26
N VAL A 544 -15.49 -10.42 17.07
CA VAL A 544 -15.29 -9.10 17.70
C VAL A 544 -14.89 -8.04 16.67
N ALA A 545 -14.02 -8.35 15.71
CA ALA A 545 -13.67 -7.43 14.64
C ALA A 545 -14.91 -6.99 13.82
N VAL A 546 -15.83 -7.94 13.54
CA VAL A 546 -17.13 -7.65 12.90
C VAL A 546 -17.96 -6.69 13.75
N ILE A 547 -18.09 -6.95 15.05
CA ILE A 547 -18.93 -6.17 15.97
C ILE A 547 -18.38 -4.75 16.14
N VAL A 548 -17.08 -4.63 16.42
CA VAL A 548 -16.41 -3.33 16.63
C VAL A 548 -16.43 -2.52 15.34
N GLY A 549 -16.15 -3.14 14.19
CA GLY A 549 -16.27 -2.47 12.89
C GLY A 549 -17.69 -1.97 12.61
N CYS A 550 -18.72 -2.74 13.00
CA CYS A 550 -20.10 -2.30 12.88
C CYS A 550 -20.41 -1.09 13.79
N LEU A 551 -19.90 -1.07 15.03
CA LEU A 551 -20.07 0.07 15.93
C LEU A 551 -19.46 1.36 15.36
N LEU A 552 -18.30 1.27 14.71
CA LEU A 552 -17.68 2.40 14.01
C LEU A 552 -18.52 2.90 12.83
N GLU A 553 -19.22 2.00 12.15
CA GLU A 553 -19.95 2.29 10.90
C GLU A 553 -21.36 2.85 11.12
N VAL A 554 -22.13 2.28 12.06
CA VAL A 554 -23.54 2.63 12.29
C VAL A 554 -23.87 3.14 13.69
N GLY A 555 -22.92 3.05 14.63
CA GLY A 555 -23.10 3.47 16.01
C GLY A 555 -24.05 2.59 16.84
N LYS A 556 -24.14 2.88 18.15
CA LYS A 556 -24.98 2.11 19.11
C LYS A 556 -26.48 2.16 18.81
N SER A 557 -26.95 3.19 18.12
CA SER A 557 -28.38 3.38 17.88
C SER A 557 -28.91 2.55 16.69
N GLY A 558 -28.02 2.02 15.85
CA GLY A 558 -28.37 1.23 14.66
C GLY A 558 -29.15 2.00 13.59
N LYS A 559 -29.48 3.26 13.85
CA LYS A 559 -30.11 4.16 12.89
C LYS A 559 -29.02 5.14 12.48
N ALA A 560 -28.54 5.01 11.25
CA ALA A 560 -28.04 6.18 10.58
C ALA A 560 -29.17 7.21 10.66
N LYS A 561 -29.01 8.31 11.40
CA LYS A 561 -29.98 9.41 11.46
C LYS A 561 -29.95 10.16 10.12
N ARG A 562 -30.14 9.45 9.03
CA ARG A 562 -29.98 9.91 7.64
C ARG A 562 -31.28 9.79 6.88
N GLY A 563 -32.41 9.99 7.58
CA GLY A 563 -33.62 10.43 6.91
C GLY A 563 -33.42 11.88 6.52
N ALA A 564 -33.73 12.24 5.27
CA ALA A 564 -33.83 13.64 4.86
C ALA A 564 -34.54 14.43 5.98
N PRO A 565 -34.05 15.62 6.38
CA PRO A 565 -34.78 16.42 7.35
C PRO A 565 -36.20 16.52 6.81
N GLY A 566 -37.14 15.91 7.52
CA GLY A 566 -38.54 16.14 7.28
C GLY A 566 -38.68 17.63 7.47
N PHE A 567 -38.72 18.37 6.36
CA PHE A 567 -39.08 19.77 6.35
C PHE A 567 -40.50 19.75 6.87
N SER A 568 -40.63 19.85 8.20
CA SER A 568 -41.90 20.06 8.83
C SER A 568 -42.46 21.27 8.11
N LYS A 569 -43.56 21.06 7.37
CA LYS A 569 -44.35 22.13 6.78
C LYS A 569 -44.96 22.92 7.95
N SER A 570 -44.12 23.58 8.75
CA SER A 570 -44.55 24.72 9.53
C SER A 570 -44.69 25.84 8.51
N GLY A 571 -45.95 26.22 8.29
CA GLY A 571 -46.33 27.10 7.20
C GLY A 571 -45.62 28.44 7.25
N LYS A 572 -44.76 28.69 6.27
CA LYS A 572 -44.54 30.02 5.73
C LYS A 572 -44.42 29.92 4.22
N LYS A 573 -45.51 30.29 3.53
CA LYS A 573 -45.49 30.59 2.10
C LYS A 573 -44.57 31.80 1.90
N GLY A 574 -43.33 31.55 1.52
CA GLY A 574 -42.40 32.52 0.98
C GLY A 574 -41.68 31.88 -0.19
N SER A 575 -42.06 32.24 -1.40
CA SER A 575 -41.38 31.86 -2.64
C SER A 575 -40.07 32.66 -2.75
N GLY A 576 -39.06 32.26 -1.98
CA GLY A 576 -37.68 32.69 -2.17
C GLY A 576 -36.87 31.50 -2.70
N ALA A 577 -36.16 31.68 -3.81
CA ALA A 577 -35.16 30.71 -4.23
C ALA A 577 -34.13 30.57 -3.09
N VAL A 578 -33.93 29.35 -2.59
CA VAL A 578 -32.85 29.08 -1.62
C VAL A 578 -31.54 29.34 -2.38
N SER A 579 -30.68 30.20 -1.84
CA SER A 579 -29.41 30.51 -2.47
C SER A 579 -28.49 29.28 -2.44
N GLU A 580 -27.58 29.15 -3.40
CA GLU A 580 -26.56 28.08 -3.38
C GLU A 580 -25.66 28.17 -2.14
N GLU A 581 -25.44 29.37 -1.61
CA GLU A 581 -24.68 29.60 -0.37
C GLU A 581 -25.38 29.00 0.86
N ASP A 582 -26.71 29.15 0.97
CA ASP A 582 -27.48 28.57 2.07
C ASP A 582 -27.45 27.02 2.03
N LEU A 583 -27.50 26.44 0.83
CA LEU A 583 -27.41 24.99 0.64
C LEU A 583 -26.01 24.46 0.96
N SER A 584 -24.96 25.20 0.57
CA SER A 584 -23.57 24.86 0.86
C SER A 584 -23.29 24.91 2.37
N ALA A 585 -23.75 25.96 3.06
CA ALA A 585 -23.62 26.09 4.51
C ALA A 585 -24.37 24.99 5.27
N ALA A 586 -25.56 24.60 4.81
CA ALA A 586 -26.30 23.48 5.38
C ALA A 586 -25.57 22.15 5.20
N ALA A 587 -24.96 21.92 4.03
CA ALA A 587 -24.17 20.71 3.77
C ALA A 587 -22.92 20.64 4.66
N ALA A 588 -22.19 21.75 4.84
CA ALA A 588 -21.02 21.82 5.72
C ALA A 588 -21.39 21.55 7.19
N LYS A 589 -22.55 22.04 7.65
CA LYS A 589 -23.04 21.73 9.01
C LYS A 589 -23.37 20.25 9.18
N LEU A 590 -24.02 19.63 8.20
CA LEU A 590 -24.30 18.19 8.21
C LEU A 590 -23.01 17.37 8.23
N GLU A 591 -21.97 17.82 7.51
CA GLU A 591 -20.65 17.20 7.52
C GLU A 591 -20.01 17.21 8.91
N ASP A 592 -20.05 18.36 9.59
CA ASP A 592 -19.54 18.46 10.96
C ASP A 592 -20.33 17.55 11.92
N GLU A 593 -21.66 17.46 11.77
CA GLU A 593 -22.49 16.54 12.55
C GLU A 593 -22.14 15.06 12.27
N GLU A 594 -21.86 14.67 11.02
CA GLU A 594 -21.42 13.32 10.64
C GLU A 594 -20.05 12.97 11.23
N VAL A 595 -19.10 13.92 11.24
CA VAL A 595 -17.78 13.74 11.86
C VAL A 595 -17.92 13.54 13.37
N GLN A 596 -18.72 14.38 14.05
CA GLN A 596 -18.97 14.22 15.49
C GLN A 596 -19.66 12.90 15.84
N GLU A 597 -20.60 12.44 15.00
CA GLU A 597 -21.19 11.11 15.15
C GLU A 597 -20.14 10.01 15.00
N SER A 598 -19.24 10.11 14.03
CA SER A 598 -18.17 9.14 13.80
C SER A 598 -17.18 9.08 14.97
N ILE A 599 -16.85 10.23 15.57
CA ILE A 599 -16.03 10.31 16.80
C ILE A 599 -16.77 9.68 17.99
N ALA A 600 -18.06 9.95 18.16
CA ALA A 600 -18.86 9.32 19.22
C ALA A 600 -18.98 7.80 19.04
N ASN A 601 -19.06 7.33 17.79
CA ASN A 601 -19.04 5.91 17.45
C ASN A 601 -17.70 5.26 17.80
N PHE A 602 -16.58 5.95 17.56
CA PHE A 602 -15.26 5.50 18.00
C PHE A 602 -15.18 5.35 19.52
N GLN A 603 -15.63 6.34 20.28
CA GLN A 603 -15.64 6.27 21.74
C GLN A 603 -16.48 5.08 22.24
N ALA A 604 -17.66 4.90 21.64
CA ALA A 604 -18.53 3.78 21.94
C ALA A 604 -17.90 2.41 21.64
N ALA A 605 -17.13 2.30 20.55
CA ALA A 605 -16.39 1.11 20.18
C ALA A 605 -15.17 0.87 21.09
N TYR A 606 -14.46 1.94 21.46
CA TYR A 606 -13.29 1.91 22.34
C TYR A 606 -13.64 1.42 23.75
N ASP A 607 -14.82 1.78 24.26
CA ASP A 607 -15.33 1.25 25.54
C ASP A 607 -15.83 -0.18 25.43
N ALA A 608 -16.42 -0.56 24.29
CA ALA A 608 -17.04 -1.86 24.11
C ALA A 608 -16.04 -3.00 23.88
N ILE A 609 -14.86 -2.74 23.29
CA ILE A 609 -13.96 -3.80 22.81
C ILE A 609 -13.48 -4.81 23.88
N GLU A 610 -13.43 -4.41 25.14
CA GLU A 610 -13.04 -5.27 26.28
C GLU A 610 -14.26 -5.76 27.10
N ASP A 611 -15.45 -5.21 26.87
CA ASP A 611 -16.68 -5.55 27.59
C ASP A 611 -17.58 -6.48 26.77
N ILE A 612 -17.65 -7.74 27.20
CA ILE A 612 -18.49 -8.75 26.56
C ILE A 612 -19.98 -8.38 26.54
N GLU A 613 -20.49 -7.67 27.54
CA GLU A 613 -21.91 -7.29 27.59
C GLU A 613 -22.23 -6.26 26.51
N SER A 614 -21.41 -5.21 26.39
CA SER A 614 -21.50 -4.22 25.32
C SER A 614 -21.34 -4.84 23.93
N LEU A 615 -20.39 -5.77 23.75
CA LEU A 615 -20.21 -6.49 22.48
C LEU A 615 -21.47 -7.30 22.12
N LYS A 616 -22.05 -8.03 23.08
CA LYS A 616 -23.27 -8.81 22.87
C LYS A 616 -24.49 -7.94 22.60
N ALA A 617 -24.61 -6.80 23.26
CA ALA A 617 -25.67 -5.84 23.01
C ALA A 617 -25.60 -5.27 21.58
N SER A 618 -24.38 -5.20 21.02
CA SER A 618 -24.11 -4.69 19.68
C SER A 618 -24.22 -5.75 18.57
N LEU A 619 -24.24 -7.04 18.92
CA LEU A 619 -24.37 -8.15 17.95
C LEU A 619 -25.53 -7.94 16.97
N PRO A 620 -26.78 -7.64 17.37
CA PRO A 620 -27.89 -7.49 16.43
C PRO A 620 -27.66 -6.40 15.38
N LEU A 621 -26.88 -5.36 15.70
CA LEU A 621 -26.50 -4.31 14.77
C LEU A 621 -25.59 -4.86 13.67
N ALA A 622 -24.55 -5.62 14.07
CA ALA A 622 -23.66 -6.29 13.13
C ALA A 622 -24.40 -7.29 12.24
N MET A 623 -25.33 -8.06 12.82
CA MET A 623 -26.19 -8.96 12.05
C MET A 623 -27.02 -8.20 11.01
N THR A 624 -27.55 -7.03 11.38
CA THR A 624 -28.39 -6.20 10.50
C THR A 624 -27.57 -5.60 9.36
N LEU A 625 -26.41 -5.04 9.66
CA LEU A 625 -25.48 -4.51 8.64
C LEU A 625 -25.13 -5.56 7.58
N HIS A 626 -24.79 -6.79 8.00
CA HIS A 626 -24.47 -7.86 7.06
C HIS A 626 -25.67 -8.43 6.31
N ARG A 627 -26.89 -8.26 6.83
CA ARG A 627 -28.12 -8.49 6.06
C ARG A 627 -28.30 -7.44 4.98
N SER A 628 -28.08 -6.17 5.32
CA SER A 628 -28.12 -5.06 4.36
C SER A 628 -27.09 -5.24 3.25
N ILE A 629 -25.87 -5.68 3.56
CA ILE A 629 -24.83 -5.98 2.54
C ILE A 629 -25.30 -7.06 1.57
N LEU A 630 -25.79 -8.20 2.08
CA LEU A 630 -26.29 -9.28 1.22
C LEU A 630 -27.49 -8.84 0.38
N SER A 631 -28.43 -8.08 0.98
CA SER A 631 -29.63 -7.59 0.29
C SER A 631 -29.29 -6.62 -0.83
N ALA A 632 -28.45 -5.63 -0.55
CA ALA A 632 -27.99 -4.66 -1.54
C ALA A 632 -27.16 -5.32 -2.65
N GLY A 633 -26.24 -6.22 -2.29
CA GLY A 633 -25.43 -6.97 -3.24
C GLY A 633 -26.27 -7.85 -4.16
N THR A 634 -27.25 -8.56 -3.60
CA THR A 634 -28.22 -9.36 -4.38
C THR A 634 -29.01 -8.48 -5.34
N ALA A 635 -29.53 -7.35 -4.87
CA ALA A 635 -30.30 -6.43 -5.71
C ALA A 635 -29.47 -5.91 -6.89
N LEU A 636 -28.20 -5.56 -6.68
CA LEU A 636 -27.31 -5.09 -7.74
C LEU A 636 -27.05 -6.17 -8.81
N ILE A 637 -26.84 -7.41 -8.39
CA ILE A 637 -26.59 -8.55 -9.30
C ILE A 637 -27.86 -8.93 -10.05
N GLU A 638 -28.98 -9.14 -9.36
CA GLU A 638 -30.25 -9.58 -9.98
C GLU A 638 -30.81 -8.54 -10.95
N LYS A 639 -30.74 -7.26 -10.59
CA LYS A 639 -31.18 -6.15 -11.47
C LYS A 639 -30.19 -5.85 -12.60
N ARG A 640 -29.07 -6.57 -12.68
CA ARG A 640 -27.99 -6.35 -13.67
C ARG A 640 -27.52 -4.89 -13.68
N GLN A 641 -27.36 -4.30 -12.50
CA GLN A 641 -26.96 -2.90 -12.33
C GLN A 641 -25.44 -2.70 -12.32
N ILE A 642 -24.67 -3.78 -12.45
CA ILE A 642 -23.21 -3.75 -12.60
C ILE A 642 -22.90 -3.47 -14.07
N LYS A 643 -22.35 -2.30 -14.35
CA LYS A 643 -21.93 -1.89 -15.70
C LYS A 643 -20.48 -2.30 -15.93
N HIS A 644 -20.21 -2.96 -17.04
CA HIS A 644 -18.86 -3.25 -17.50
C HIS A 644 -18.37 -2.07 -18.35
N LEU A 645 -17.36 -1.36 -17.87
CA LEU A 645 -16.65 -0.33 -18.63
C LEU A 645 -15.30 -0.88 -19.09
N ARG A 646 -14.60 -0.12 -19.95
CA ARG A 646 -13.31 -0.54 -20.51
C ARG A 646 -12.25 -0.77 -19.44
N ALA A 647 -12.13 0.16 -18.50
CA ALA A 647 -11.07 0.15 -17.49
C ALA A 647 -11.49 -0.48 -16.14
N TYR A 648 -12.78 -0.48 -15.81
CA TYR A 648 -13.30 -0.96 -14.52
C TYR A 648 -14.77 -1.41 -14.62
N ARG A 649 -15.30 -2.05 -13.58
CA ARG A 649 -16.73 -2.32 -13.41
C ARG A 649 -17.34 -1.29 -12.47
N LEU A 650 -18.55 -0.84 -12.74
CA LEU A 650 -19.25 0.17 -11.95
C LEU A 650 -20.54 -0.38 -11.36
N ALA A 651 -20.72 -0.21 -10.06
CA ALA A 651 -21.99 -0.43 -9.37
C ALA A 651 -22.41 0.85 -8.63
N VAL A 652 -23.69 1.23 -8.71
CA VAL A 652 -24.19 2.43 -8.03
C VAL A 652 -25.42 2.10 -7.19
N VAL A 653 -25.30 2.30 -5.88
CA VAL A 653 -26.36 2.15 -4.89
C VAL A 653 -27.11 3.49 -4.77
N LYS A 654 -28.20 3.62 -5.54
CA LYS A 654 -29.01 4.85 -5.60
C LYS A 654 -30.26 4.80 -4.74
N GLU A 655 -30.91 3.63 -4.67
CA GLU A 655 -32.23 3.47 -4.08
C GLU A 655 -32.28 2.19 -3.23
N GLY A 656 -33.01 2.24 -2.13
CA GLY A 656 -33.20 1.11 -1.23
C GLY A 656 -33.31 1.54 0.23
N PRO A 657 -33.80 0.65 1.11
CA PRO A 657 -33.90 0.94 2.54
C PRO A 657 -32.54 1.12 3.22
N ASP A 658 -31.48 0.52 2.64
CA ASP A 658 -30.15 0.43 3.24
C ASP A 658 -29.14 1.46 2.69
N VAL A 659 -29.55 2.35 1.78
CA VAL A 659 -28.64 3.34 1.15
C VAL A 659 -27.94 4.20 2.21
N ALA A 660 -28.67 4.59 3.26
CA ALA A 660 -28.17 5.38 4.38
C ALA A 660 -26.99 4.72 5.12
N THR A 661 -26.95 3.39 5.16
CA THR A 661 -25.86 2.62 5.78
C THR A 661 -24.58 2.69 4.95
N PHE A 662 -24.71 2.62 3.63
CA PHE A 662 -23.58 2.65 2.68
C PHE A 662 -23.02 4.05 2.41
N THR A 663 -23.57 5.04 3.12
CA THR A 663 -23.00 6.38 3.22
C THR A 663 -21.76 6.40 4.13
N ASN A 664 -21.54 5.39 4.99
CA ASN A 664 -20.24 5.24 5.65
C ASN A 664 -19.24 4.57 4.67
N PRO A 665 -18.03 5.13 4.45
CA PRO A 665 -17.04 4.56 3.54
C PRO A 665 -16.64 3.11 3.87
N SER A 666 -16.48 2.78 5.16
CA SER A 666 -16.10 1.45 5.62
C SER A 666 -17.20 0.41 5.34
N ALA A 667 -18.48 0.78 5.51
CA ALA A 667 -19.62 -0.08 5.16
C ALA A 667 -19.72 -0.29 3.64
N LEU A 668 -19.47 0.76 2.84
CA LEU A 668 -19.44 0.68 1.39
C LEU A 668 -18.29 -0.20 0.88
N THR A 669 -17.10 -0.12 1.51
CA THR A 669 -15.97 -0.99 1.22
C THR A 669 -16.32 -2.47 1.44
N LYS A 670 -17.03 -2.82 2.52
CA LYS A 670 -17.48 -4.20 2.76
C LYS A 670 -18.42 -4.71 1.67
N LEU A 671 -19.35 -3.86 1.20
CA LEU A 671 -20.22 -4.19 0.07
C LEU A 671 -19.42 -4.37 -1.22
N ALA A 672 -18.45 -3.49 -1.48
CA ALA A 672 -17.61 -3.54 -2.65
C ALA A 672 -16.75 -4.81 -2.70
N LEU A 673 -16.14 -5.21 -1.57
CA LEU A 673 -15.38 -6.45 -1.47
C LEU A 673 -16.25 -7.69 -1.69
N TRP A 674 -17.46 -7.72 -1.10
CA TRP A 674 -18.41 -8.81 -1.30
C TRP A 674 -18.81 -8.94 -2.78
N LEU A 675 -19.10 -7.81 -3.45
CA LEU A 675 -19.43 -7.77 -4.88
C LEU A 675 -18.24 -8.18 -5.74
N ALA A 676 -17.04 -7.70 -5.43
CA ALA A 676 -15.83 -8.04 -6.17
C ALA A 676 -15.57 -9.55 -6.14
N GLU A 677 -15.74 -10.17 -4.96
CA GLU A 677 -15.59 -11.62 -4.81
C GLU A 677 -16.66 -12.40 -5.60
N ALA A 678 -17.92 -11.95 -5.55
CA ALA A 678 -19.02 -12.54 -6.30
C ALA A 678 -18.81 -12.46 -7.82
N ILE A 679 -18.39 -11.30 -8.34
CA ILE A 679 -18.13 -11.10 -9.77
C ILE A 679 -16.95 -11.96 -10.23
N ARG A 680 -15.86 -12.01 -9.44
CA ARG A 680 -14.68 -12.81 -9.74
C ARG A 680 -15.05 -14.27 -9.96
N GLU A 681 -15.84 -14.84 -9.04
CA GLU A 681 -16.23 -16.25 -9.13
C GLU A 681 -17.12 -16.53 -10.35
N GLN A 682 -18.06 -15.63 -10.66
CA GLN A 682 -18.88 -15.75 -11.88
C GLN A 682 -18.05 -15.71 -13.17
N GLU A 683 -16.93 -14.99 -13.19
CA GLU A 683 -16.04 -14.91 -14.35
C GLU A 683 -15.13 -16.13 -14.49
N LEU A 684 -14.68 -16.67 -13.35
CA LEU A 684 -13.90 -17.91 -13.31
C LEU A 684 -14.69 -19.07 -13.91
N GLU A 685 -15.96 -19.23 -13.52
CA GLU A 685 -16.85 -20.29 -14.04
C GLU A 685 -17.15 -20.16 -15.53
N LYS A 686 -17.18 -18.92 -16.06
CA LYS A 686 -17.43 -18.68 -17.50
C LYS A 686 -16.19 -18.95 -18.38
N GLY A 687 -15.08 -19.42 -17.80
CA GLY A 687 -13.82 -19.63 -18.53
C GLY A 687 -13.15 -18.32 -18.96
N VAL A 688 -13.61 -17.18 -18.45
CA VAL A 688 -13.05 -15.85 -18.74
C VAL A 688 -11.78 -15.60 -17.91
N GLY A 689 -11.40 -16.53 -17.03
CA GLY A 689 -10.25 -16.43 -16.11
C GLY A 689 -8.87 -16.20 -16.74
N LYS A 690 -8.74 -16.19 -18.07
CA LYS A 690 -7.54 -15.74 -18.78
C LYS A 690 -7.48 -14.22 -19.02
N LYS A 691 -8.61 -13.50 -18.90
CA LYS A 691 -8.64 -12.03 -19.01
C LYS A 691 -8.37 -11.43 -17.63
N LYS A 692 -7.43 -10.47 -17.55
CA LYS A 692 -7.13 -9.71 -16.33
C LYS A 692 -8.45 -9.23 -15.70
N GLY A 693 -8.73 -9.64 -14.47
CA GLY A 693 -9.92 -9.19 -13.75
C GLY A 693 -9.95 -7.67 -13.71
N LEU A 694 -11.08 -7.05 -14.10
CA LEU A 694 -11.18 -5.60 -14.01
C LEU A 694 -11.36 -5.17 -12.54
N PRO A 695 -10.90 -3.98 -12.15
CA PRO A 695 -11.21 -3.42 -10.84
C PRO A 695 -12.69 -3.06 -10.73
N LEU A 696 -13.19 -2.86 -9.50
CA LEU A 696 -14.59 -2.50 -9.24
C LEU A 696 -14.66 -1.13 -8.54
N VAL A 697 -15.56 -0.29 -9.02
CA VAL A 697 -15.94 0.98 -8.42
C VAL A 697 -17.37 0.85 -7.92
N VAL A 698 -17.59 1.15 -6.65
CA VAL A 698 -18.92 1.18 -6.05
C VAL A 698 -19.20 2.57 -5.52
N ALA A 699 -20.35 3.14 -5.90
CA ALA A 699 -20.79 4.46 -5.45
C ALA A 699 -22.10 4.35 -4.68
N ALA A 700 -22.26 5.10 -3.59
CA ALA A 700 -23.51 5.21 -2.83
C ALA A 700 -23.95 6.68 -2.75
N LEU A 701 -25.25 6.93 -2.96
CA LEU A 701 -25.82 8.28 -2.90
C LEU A 701 -26.06 8.72 -1.45
N ASN A 702 -25.46 9.83 -1.04
CA ASN A 702 -25.89 10.57 0.14
C ASN A 702 -26.82 11.71 -0.31
N GLU A 703 -28.13 11.49 -0.19
CA GLU A 703 -29.14 12.49 -0.58
C GLU A 703 -29.08 13.76 0.28
N ALA A 704 -28.71 13.63 1.57
CA ALA A 704 -28.66 14.76 2.49
C ALA A 704 -27.54 15.76 2.13
N ARG A 705 -26.38 15.24 1.68
CA ARG A 705 -25.22 16.05 1.27
C ARG A 705 -25.16 16.35 -0.23
N GLY A 706 -26.06 15.74 -1.01
CA GLY A 706 -26.10 15.90 -2.47
C GLY A 706 -24.82 15.39 -3.16
N CYS A 707 -24.20 14.35 -2.62
CA CYS A 707 -22.96 13.77 -3.14
C CYS A 707 -23.03 12.24 -3.23
N TYR A 708 -22.15 11.67 -4.02
CA TYR A 708 -21.88 10.24 -4.04
C TYR A 708 -20.56 9.97 -3.32
N ILE A 709 -20.57 8.97 -2.47
CA ILE A 709 -19.35 8.41 -1.88
C ILE A 709 -18.94 7.25 -2.77
N ILE A 710 -17.71 7.29 -3.26
CA ILE A 710 -17.16 6.36 -4.24
C ILE A 710 -16.00 5.61 -3.60
N VAL A 711 -16.03 4.29 -3.70
CA VAL A 711 -14.94 3.40 -3.28
C VAL A 711 -14.43 2.63 -4.48
N GLY A 712 -13.11 2.68 -4.70
CA GLY A 712 -12.41 1.89 -5.71
C GLY A 712 -11.71 0.69 -5.09
N THR A 713 -12.11 -0.52 -5.45
CA THR A 713 -11.42 -1.74 -5.00
C THR A 713 -10.46 -2.22 -6.07
N GLY A 714 -9.20 -2.46 -5.69
CA GLY A 714 -8.18 -3.03 -6.57
C GLY A 714 -8.59 -4.39 -7.14
N VAL A 715 -7.88 -4.83 -8.19
CA VAL A 715 -8.10 -6.15 -8.81
C VAL A 715 -7.73 -7.21 -7.77
N GLY A 716 -8.74 -7.85 -7.18
CA GLY A 716 -8.61 -8.95 -6.22
C GLY A 716 -8.03 -10.21 -6.86
N ASN A 717 -6.76 -10.15 -7.24
CA ASN A 717 -6.01 -11.28 -7.74
C ASN A 717 -5.35 -11.94 -6.52
N VAL A 718 -6.06 -12.90 -5.91
CA VAL A 718 -5.61 -13.60 -4.70
C VAL A 718 -5.50 -15.13 -4.94
N GLU A 719 -6.14 -15.68 -5.98
CA GLU A 719 -6.10 -17.13 -6.26
C GLU A 719 -5.22 -17.50 -7.50
N GLY A 720 -5.03 -16.60 -8.47
CA GLY A 720 -4.23 -16.87 -9.67
C GLY A 720 -2.70 -16.81 -9.47
N TRP A 721 -2.25 -16.43 -8.27
CA TRP A 721 -0.84 -16.10 -7.98
C TRP A 721 0.01 -17.33 -7.70
N ASN A 722 -0.61 -18.49 -7.44
CA ASN A 722 0.05 -19.74 -7.05
C ASN A 722 0.81 -20.45 -8.19
N LEU A 723 0.50 -20.16 -9.46
CA LEU A 723 1.12 -20.86 -10.59
C LEU A 723 2.30 -20.07 -11.21
N GLU A 724 2.15 -18.76 -11.35
CA GLU A 724 3.15 -17.89 -12.00
C GLU A 724 4.30 -17.55 -11.03
N GLY A 725 3.98 -17.20 -9.78
CA GLY A 725 4.99 -16.91 -8.75
C GLY A 725 5.86 -18.11 -8.42
N ARG A 726 5.31 -19.33 -8.55
CA ARG A 726 6.05 -20.59 -8.43
C ARG A 726 7.10 -20.76 -9.54
N LYS A 727 6.81 -20.35 -10.77
CA LYS A 727 7.78 -20.37 -11.88
C LYS A 727 8.87 -19.33 -11.68
N VAL A 728 8.51 -18.11 -11.29
CA VAL A 728 9.47 -17.00 -11.07
C VAL A 728 10.37 -17.24 -9.85
N SER A 729 9.81 -17.78 -8.75
CA SER A 729 10.59 -18.17 -7.56
C SER A 729 11.56 -19.31 -7.87
N MET A 730 11.12 -20.33 -8.60
CA MET A 730 12.00 -21.41 -9.04
C MET A 730 13.11 -20.91 -9.96
N GLN A 731 12.82 -19.93 -10.83
CA GLN A 731 13.82 -19.34 -11.71
C GLN A 731 14.84 -18.51 -10.91
N THR A 732 14.38 -17.64 -10.01
CA THR A 732 15.25 -16.80 -9.17
C THR A 732 16.11 -17.60 -8.18
N GLU A 733 15.60 -18.70 -7.62
CA GLU A 733 16.43 -19.61 -6.82
C GLU A 733 17.47 -20.35 -7.68
N LYS A 734 17.10 -20.79 -8.89
CA LYS A 734 18.04 -21.37 -9.84
C LYS A 734 19.13 -20.38 -10.25
N ASP A 735 18.79 -19.11 -10.45
CA ASP A 735 19.73 -18.05 -10.84
C ASP A 735 20.68 -17.71 -9.69
N LYS A 736 20.17 -17.56 -8.46
CA LYS A 736 21.00 -17.37 -7.25
C LYS A 736 21.94 -18.56 -7.01
N ALA A 737 21.48 -19.79 -7.24
CA ALA A 737 22.31 -20.98 -7.12
C ALA A 737 23.40 -21.03 -8.19
N LYS A 738 23.10 -20.63 -9.44
CA LYS A 738 24.10 -20.50 -10.52
C LYS A 738 25.13 -19.43 -10.20
N GLU A 739 24.69 -18.27 -9.70
CA GLU A 739 25.58 -17.15 -9.37
C GLU A 739 26.52 -17.49 -8.20
N LYS A 740 26.01 -18.17 -7.15
CA LYS A 740 26.82 -18.68 -6.04
C LYS A 740 27.87 -19.71 -6.51
N LYS A 741 27.48 -20.64 -7.39
CA LYS A 741 28.43 -21.60 -7.99
C LYS A 741 29.50 -20.92 -8.86
N LYS A 742 29.14 -19.85 -9.57
CA LYS A 742 30.08 -19.08 -10.39
C LYS A 742 31.09 -18.32 -9.50
N ALA A 743 30.61 -17.71 -8.42
CA ALA A 743 31.44 -17.02 -7.43
C ALA A 743 32.41 -17.98 -6.71
N GLU A 744 31.95 -19.18 -6.32
CA GLU A 744 32.81 -20.21 -5.70
C GLU A 744 33.93 -20.66 -6.66
N LYS A 745 33.59 -20.96 -7.93
CA LYS A 745 34.60 -21.32 -8.95
C LYS A 745 35.61 -20.20 -9.21
N GLU A 746 35.18 -18.94 -9.19
CA GLU A 746 36.07 -17.80 -9.39
C GLU A 746 37.02 -17.59 -8.19
N ASN A 747 36.52 -17.80 -6.97
CA ASN A 747 37.32 -17.71 -5.76
C ASN A 747 38.34 -18.86 -5.66
N GLU A 748 37.97 -20.06 -6.09
CA GLU A 748 38.86 -21.21 -6.16
C GLU A 748 39.97 -21.01 -7.21
N LYS A 749 39.64 -20.44 -8.39
CA LYS A 749 40.64 -20.04 -9.39
C LYS A 749 41.59 -18.97 -8.85
N LYS A 750 41.09 -17.96 -8.13
CA LYS A 750 41.92 -16.92 -7.49
C LYS A 750 42.85 -17.49 -6.41
N ASN A 751 42.37 -18.46 -5.62
CA ASN A 751 43.19 -19.14 -4.61
C ASN A 751 44.27 -20.05 -5.24
N LYS A 752 43.96 -20.80 -6.30
CA LYS A 752 44.96 -21.57 -7.06
C LYS A 752 46.01 -20.66 -7.69
N LYS A 753 45.62 -19.50 -8.24
CA LYS A 753 46.55 -18.52 -8.82
C LYS A 753 47.45 -17.87 -7.77
N LYS A 754 46.94 -17.58 -6.57
CA LYS A 754 47.75 -17.13 -5.42
C LYS A 754 48.70 -18.21 -4.89
N SER A 755 48.28 -19.48 -4.89
CA SER A 755 49.13 -20.60 -4.48
C SER A 755 50.26 -20.87 -5.46
N LYS A 756 50.03 -20.74 -6.78
CA LYS A 756 51.10 -20.82 -7.80
C LYS A 756 52.08 -19.66 -7.68
N LYS A 757 51.57 -18.43 -7.52
CA LYS A 757 52.42 -17.23 -7.36
C LYS A 757 53.20 -17.20 -6.03
N GLY A 758 52.76 -17.95 -5.02
CA GLY A 758 53.49 -18.14 -3.77
C GLY A 758 54.58 -19.22 -3.82
N LYS A 759 54.54 -20.12 -4.82
CA LYS A 759 55.58 -21.13 -5.05
C LYS A 759 56.71 -20.65 -5.97
N GLU A 760 56.48 -19.62 -6.79
CA GLU A 760 57.53 -19.00 -7.64
C GLU A 760 58.49 -18.07 -6.87
N ASN A 761 58.28 -17.82 -5.57
CA ASN A 761 59.14 -16.96 -4.76
C ASN A 761 60.13 -17.73 -3.85
N ASN A 762 60.25 -19.05 -4.02
CA ASN A 762 61.24 -19.87 -3.33
C ASN A 762 61.68 -21.01 -4.26
N GLU A 763 62.59 -20.70 -5.19
CA GLU A 763 63.72 -21.54 -5.61
C GLU A 763 64.40 -20.89 -6.84
N ASP A 764 65.57 -20.30 -6.59
CA ASP A 764 66.61 -20.08 -7.61
C ASP A 764 67.26 -21.44 -7.91
N GLY A 765 67.37 -21.80 -9.19
CA GLY A 765 68.18 -22.93 -9.64
C GLY A 765 67.82 -23.37 -11.05
N ASP A 766 68.72 -23.11 -12.00
CA ASP A 766 68.71 -23.59 -13.39
C ASP A 766 68.38 -25.09 -13.52
N GLU A 767 67.58 -25.45 -14.53
CA GLU A 767 67.99 -26.33 -15.66
C GLU A 767 66.78 -26.59 -16.60
N GLU A 768 67.11 -26.86 -17.87
CA GLU A 768 66.22 -27.03 -19.01
C GLU A 768 65.45 -28.36 -19.00
N GLU A 769 64.47 -28.44 -19.92
CA GLU A 769 63.92 -29.61 -20.61
C GLU A 769 62.52 -30.17 -20.25
N GLU A 770 61.77 -30.28 -21.35
CA GLU A 770 60.77 -31.29 -21.75
C GLU A 770 59.27 -31.13 -21.44
N GLU A 771 58.54 -31.35 -22.54
CA GLU A 771 57.09 -31.41 -22.74
C GLU A 771 56.48 -32.58 -21.99
N GLU A 772 55.21 -32.46 -21.57
CA GLU A 772 54.23 -33.56 -21.75
C GLU A 772 52.80 -33.04 -21.55
N GLU A 773 51.98 -33.35 -22.55
CA GLU A 773 50.53 -33.22 -22.57
C GLU A 773 49.91 -34.30 -21.68
N GLU A 774 48.93 -33.96 -20.84
CA GLU A 774 47.90 -34.92 -20.45
C GLU A 774 46.53 -34.23 -20.47
N GLU A 775 45.78 -34.57 -21.52
CA GLU A 775 44.33 -34.54 -21.53
C GLU A 775 43.80 -35.63 -20.59
N GLU A 776 42.82 -35.30 -19.75
CA GLU A 776 41.84 -36.29 -19.32
C GLU A 776 40.43 -35.71 -19.48
N ASP A 777 39.81 -36.17 -20.57
CA ASP A 777 38.39 -36.21 -20.83
C ASP A 777 37.66 -37.09 -19.79
N LEU A 778 36.52 -36.61 -19.31
CA LEU A 778 35.42 -37.46 -18.85
C LEU A 778 34.10 -36.93 -19.42
N SER A 779 33.81 -37.45 -20.62
CA SER A 779 32.52 -37.82 -21.25
C SER A 779 31.24 -37.63 -20.40
N ASP A 780 30.27 -36.86 -20.91
CA ASP A 780 29.02 -37.29 -21.58
C ASP A 780 27.99 -37.91 -20.61
N GLU A 781 26.67 -37.69 -20.68
CA GLU A 781 25.76 -37.43 -21.79
C GLU A 781 24.38 -37.09 -21.14
N ASP A 782 23.62 -36.18 -21.73
CA ASP A 782 22.20 -36.36 -22.06
C ASP A 782 21.62 -35.06 -22.66
N SER A 783 21.43 -35.12 -23.97
CA SER A 783 20.50 -34.31 -24.77
C SER A 783 19.05 -34.77 -24.45
N ASP A 784 17.95 -34.11 -24.79
CA ASP A 784 17.64 -33.30 -25.96
C ASP A 784 16.32 -32.51 -25.76
N ASP A 785 16.13 -31.58 -26.70
CA ASP A 785 14.88 -31.13 -27.33
C ASP A 785 14.22 -29.78 -26.95
N SER A 786 14.47 -28.82 -27.88
CA SER A 786 13.61 -27.83 -28.57
C SER A 786 12.41 -27.19 -27.84
N ASP A 787 12.10 -25.91 -27.98
CA ASP A 787 12.12 -25.05 -29.16
C ASP A 787 12.31 -23.56 -28.78
N SER A 788 12.91 -22.85 -29.72
CA SER A 788 13.10 -21.40 -29.75
C SER A 788 11.82 -20.71 -30.22
N ASP A 789 11.27 -19.81 -29.41
CA ASP A 789 10.55 -18.64 -29.91
C ASP A 789 11.21 -17.39 -29.31
N SER A 790 11.78 -16.58 -30.21
CA SER A 790 12.56 -15.39 -29.98
C SER A 790 11.67 -14.16 -29.98
N GLU A 791 11.30 -13.61 -28.82
CA GLU A 791 10.81 -12.23 -28.70
C GLU A 791 11.31 -11.58 -27.37
N ASP A 792 11.90 -10.39 -27.53
CA ASP A 792 12.15 -9.32 -26.55
C ASP A 792 13.39 -9.37 -25.64
N GLU A 793 14.54 -8.99 -26.20
CA GLU A 793 15.65 -8.38 -25.46
C GLU A 793 15.29 -6.94 -25.04
N ASP A 794 14.51 -6.78 -23.97
CA ASP A 794 14.32 -5.48 -23.28
C ASP A 794 13.88 -5.68 -21.82
N GLU A 795 14.64 -6.47 -21.05
CA GLU A 795 14.33 -6.70 -19.62
C GLU A 795 15.41 -6.11 -18.68
N HIS A 796 15.60 -4.80 -18.75
CA HIS A 796 16.17 -4.06 -17.62
C HIS A 796 15.12 -3.93 -16.50
N GLY A 797 15.10 -4.90 -15.58
CA GLY A 797 14.85 -4.69 -14.14
C GLY A 797 13.55 -4.03 -13.69
N ARG A 798 12.49 -3.97 -14.50
CA ARG A 798 11.16 -3.55 -14.02
C ARG A 798 10.63 -4.62 -13.07
N ARG A 799 10.64 -4.33 -11.76
CA ARG A 799 9.83 -5.07 -10.78
C ARG A 799 8.37 -5.02 -11.27
N LYS A 800 7.88 -6.09 -11.93
CA LYS A 800 6.45 -6.27 -12.25
C LYS A 800 5.70 -6.48 -10.94
N VAL A 801 5.46 -5.41 -10.19
CA VAL A 801 4.66 -5.43 -8.96
C VAL A 801 3.19 -5.41 -9.36
N LEU A 802 2.66 -6.57 -9.75
CA LEU A 802 1.25 -6.72 -10.09
C LEU A 802 0.36 -6.59 -8.83
N GLY A 803 -0.72 -5.82 -8.91
CA GLY A 803 -1.87 -5.93 -7.99
C GLY A 803 -2.12 -4.80 -6.98
N ARG A 804 -1.48 -3.63 -7.11
CA ARG A 804 -1.73 -2.48 -6.22
C ARG A 804 -2.99 -1.69 -6.60
N ASN A 805 -3.60 -1.02 -5.63
CA ASN A 805 -4.78 -0.19 -5.88
C ASN A 805 -4.38 1.20 -6.41
N ARG A 806 -4.58 1.47 -7.70
CA ARG A 806 -4.25 2.77 -8.32
C ARG A 806 -5.41 3.78 -8.32
N PHE A 807 -6.54 3.47 -7.70
CA PHE A 807 -7.68 4.39 -7.69
C PHE A 807 -7.39 5.72 -6.99
N GLY A 808 -6.56 5.73 -5.95
CA GLY A 808 -6.21 7.00 -5.28
C GLY A 808 -5.54 8.00 -6.22
N ILE A 809 -4.58 7.53 -7.01
CA ILE A 809 -3.92 8.32 -8.06
C ILE A 809 -4.93 8.72 -9.13
N ALA A 810 -5.69 7.76 -9.65
CA ALA A 810 -6.64 8.02 -10.73
C ALA A 810 -7.72 9.03 -10.32
N PHE A 811 -8.21 9.00 -9.08
CA PHE A 811 -9.17 9.98 -8.58
C PHE A 811 -8.59 11.39 -8.50
N GLN A 812 -7.34 11.52 -8.04
CA GLN A 812 -6.65 12.81 -8.00
C GLN A 812 -6.41 13.39 -9.40
N GLU A 813 -5.95 12.57 -10.35
CA GLU A 813 -5.75 13.01 -11.73
C GLU A 813 -7.05 13.47 -12.40
N VAL A 814 -8.12 12.68 -12.27
CA VAL A 814 -9.43 13.01 -12.86
C VAL A 814 -10.01 14.26 -12.22
N ALA A 815 -9.82 14.46 -10.91
CA ALA A 815 -10.24 15.67 -10.22
C ALA A 815 -9.57 16.93 -10.81
N GLY A 816 -8.26 16.85 -11.09
CA GLY A 816 -7.52 17.94 -11.73
C GLY A 816 -7.97 18.22 -13.17
N GLU A 817 -8.30 17.19 -13.94
CA GLU A 817 -8.69 17.32 -15.34
C GLU A 817 -10.13 17.79 -15.55
N THR A 818 -11.08 17.25 -14.78
CA THR A 818 -12.52 17.44 -15.02
C THR A 818 -13.10 18.68 -14.34
N SER A 819 -12.31 19.38 -13.50
CA SER A 819 -12.81 20.45 -12.61
C SER A 819 -14.05 20.05 -11.80
N ALA A 820 -14.26 18.74 -11.60
CA ALA A 820 -15.38 18.21 -10.84
C ALA A 820 -15.24 18.60 -9.37
N ARG A 821 -16.35 18.93 -8.71
CA ARG A 821 -16.35 19.19 -7.26
C ARG A 821 -16.22 17.87 -6.52
N VAL A 822 -14.98 17.54 -6.20
CA VAL A 822 -14.61 16.35 -5.45
C VAL A 822 -14.07 16.70 -4.06
N ARG A 823 -14.18 15.75 -3.14
CA ARG A 823 -13.54 15.80 -1.83
C ARG A 823 -12.77 14.50 -1.60
N ILE A 824 -11.47 14.62 -1.35
CA ILE A 824 -10.56 13.53 -1.02
C ILE A 824 -10.06 13.76 0.40
N ASP A 825 -10.91 13.41 1.37
CA ASP A 825 -10.67 13.69 2.80
C ASP A 825 -10.35 12.44 3.63
N SER A 826 -10.73 11.27 3.12
CA SER A 826 -10.48 9.98 3.76
C SER A 826 -8.98 9.66 3.80
N PHE A 827 -8.52 9.05 4.89
CA PHE A 827 -7.17 8.48 4.96
C PHE A 827 -6.97 7.31 3.97
N GLU A 828 -8.07 6.65 3.58
CA GLU A 828 -8.04 5.66 2.51
C GLU A 828 -8.06 6.35 1.15
N ALA A 829 -6.94 6.27 0.42
CA ALA A 829 -6.79 6.88 -0.90
C ALA A 829 -7.82 6.38 -1.92
N CYS A 830 -8.39 5.20 -1.71
CA CYS A 830 -9.40 4.62 -2.60
C CYS A 830 -10.83 5.13 -2.36
N VAL A 831 -11.02 6.17 -1.55
CA VAL A 831 -12.32 6.77 -1.24
C VAL A 831 -12.34 8.23 -1.71
N VAL A 832 -13.37 8.60 -2.47
CA VAL A 832 -13.61 9.97 -2.92
C VAL A 832 -15.09 10.31 -2.82
N GLU A 833 -15.41 11.55 -2.50
CA GLU A 833 -16.77 12.07 -2.59
C GLU A 833 -16.91 12.98 -3.81
N VAL A 834 -17.98 12.83 -4.58
CA VAL A 834 -18.22 13.60 -5.80
C VAL A 834 -19.62 14.19 -5.75
N LYS A 835 -19.78 15.48 -6.08
CA LYS A 835 -21.11 16.10 -6.13
C LYS A 835 -22.00 15.38 -7.16
N LYS A 836 -23.31 15.31 -6.85
CA LYS A 836 -24.28 14.55 -7.62
C LYS A 836 -24.29 14.90 -9.12
N ASP A 837 -24.16 16.19 -9.43
CA ASP A 837 -24.22 16.71 -10.80
C ASP A 837 -22.94 16.41 -11.59
N ASP A 838 -21.80 16.29 -10.91
CA ASP A 838 -20.48 16.16 -11.52
C ASP A 838 -20.08 14.68 -11.70
N LEU A 839 -20.86 13.74 -11.13
CA LEU A 839 -20.58 12.30 -11.15
C LEU A 839 -20.38 11.75 -12.56
N ALA A 840 -21.22 12.16 -13.53
CA ALA A 840 -21.16 11.61 -14.88
C ALA A 840 -19.84 11.95 -15.58
N GLY A 841 -19.44 13.23 -15.54
CA GLY A 841 -18.17 13.69 -16.10
C GLY A 841 -16.96 13.10 -15.37
N PHE A 842 -17.04 12.98 -14.04
CA PHE A 842 -15.99 12.32 -13.26
C PHE A 842 -15.79 10.84 -13.66
N LEU A 843 -16.88 10.07 -13.80
CA LEU A 843 -16.80 8.66 -14.19
C LEU A 843 -16.32 8.46 -15.64
N GLU A 844 -16.65 9.40 -16.53
CA GLU A 844 -16.17 9.43 -17.91
C GLU A 844 -14.65 9.67 -17.95
N GLY A 845 -14.16 10.69 -17.25
CA GLY A 845 -12.71 10.94 -17.10
C GLY A 845 -11.98 9.73 -16.51
N LEU A 846 -12.55 9.14 -15.46
CA LEU A 846 -12.00 7.93 -14.84
C LEU A 846 -11.92 6.75 -15.81
N SER A 847 -12.85 6.61 -16.74
CA SER A 847 -12.85 5.51 -17.73
C SER A 847 -11.68 5.59 -18.73
N MET A 848 -11.09 6.77 -18.89
CA MET A 848 -9.94 7.04 -19.76
C MET A 848 -8.60 6.80 -19.06
N LYS A 849 -8.59 6.65 -17.73
CA LYS A 849 -7.38 6.44 -16.94
C LYS A 849 -6.97 4.97 -16.86
N SER A 850 -5.67 4.75 -16.75
CA SER A 850 -5.12 3.41 -16.44
C SER A 850 -5.24 3.14 -14.95
N ILE A 851 -6.21 2.31 -14.59
CA ILE A 851 -6.53 1.94 -13.20
C ILE A 851 -5.84 0.62 -12.79
N VAL A 852 -5.24 -0.08 -13.76
CA VAL A 852 -4.50 -1.33 -13.55
C VAL A 852 -3.01 -1.04 -13.75
N GLY A 853 -2.21 -1.30 -12.71
CA GLY A 853 -0.75 -1.22 -12.74
C GLY A 853 -0.11 -2.40 -13.46
#